data_AF-A0A8H7HFV5-F1
#
_entry.id   AF-A0A8H7HFV5-F1
#
_cell.length_a   1.000
_cell.length_b   1.000
_cell.length_c   1.000
_cell.angle_alpha   90.00
_cell.angle_beta   90.00
_cell.angle_gamma   90.00
#
_symmetry.space_group_name_H-M   'P 1'
#
loop_
_entity.id
_entity.type
_entity.pdbx_description
1 polymer ?
#
loop_
_entity_poly.entity_id
_entity_poly.type
_entity_poly.pdbx_seq_one_letter_code
_entity_poly.pdbx_strand_id
1 'polypeptide(L)'
;MDKHPRPQENDSSFIECLYKDPDSNSSEQRYRGPHQWRPISWNPFAVHDIDGPIKEDEEYEKLLGESLASPQEELLKYEVLPASPKIESNQLQNPGPTWVNLFYDLAWTATFSSLTQNGEFDTIWDTVSYTVFFVVVWWLWASQVLYSINFYTDDWFHLLFIFLQMGVFGLLAATTRGYDVTTYILRSPGLDPNVLESKNLEDIDDPSRYQAEETARTSIEVIAFSIAVSRVILLIHHLRVLAYAHITVRDHQRRGYYYHIPRKLHIIPIGLAVSTTLFVTAWGTVRSNFGVTVLGAKLKYVLWGSGLIVEVFSHVRMSRINWRPPRFGHGSNWFGSKKSHNDELKALGNMETTQSRSISVPSPPPELPVPESDVTLSSRLEAITTIILGEGINSIAGTLYSIIAAPGLENPIGPSSGHTDIKDKARRKVYWLLLHLPFLLCIVLLLQGVKNQFLLTSFLSTSRKIARDLENVDERVLETWSPYLGSDHQLARDLVKYNISWSDEHKALAKLISKHSPQGNISAPLNNEQKEELYIWHWRLSLKTLVGIHGIFMGNNKMSNDLQDRINDYYDNTTAPRNDHYAPSDALADTNYYQILEKVLEHSVSSARYIMVLAASIFILLGALELAHSKPRDRFQCGAIISRFLMGSIFLSLLLLNVGQHQSLWVNKGKENEQAGVFLWISSYWVLPTIALAFGIEFLVETASAGDYISHTSLTWITDSCLASGPGKRAPYG
;
A
#
# COMPACT_ATOMS: atom_id res chain seq x y z
N MET A 1 15.66 -52.03 -71.62
CA MET A 1 14.76 -53.04 -71.04
C MET A 1 14.61 -52.70 -69.58
N ASP A 2 13.53 -51.99 -69.32
CA ASP A 2 13.29 -51.17 -68.14
C ASP A 2 13.03 -52.00 -66.88
N LYS A 3 13.63 -51.57 -65.77
CA LYS A 3 13.20 -51.92 -64.41
C LYS A 3 12.98 -50.64 -63.62
N HIS A 4 11.72 -50.41 -63.30
CA HIS A 4 11.22 -49.48 -62.29
C HIS A 4 11.99 -49.56 -60.97
N PRO A 5 12.13 -48.42 -60.28
CA PRO A 5 11.96 -48.38 -58.83
C PRO A 5 10.74 -47.53 -58.41
N ARG A 6 10.28 -47.82 -57.20
CA ARG A 6 9.14 -47.28 -56.45
C ARG A 6 9.31 -45.79 -56.07
N PRO A 7 8.20 -45.08 -55.77
CA PRO A 7 8.27 -43.71 -55.23
C PRO A 7 8.61 -43.73 -53.74
N GLN A 8 9.48 -42.82 -53.30
CA GLN A 8 9.60 -42.38 -51.91
C GLN A 8 8.95 -41.00 -51.79
N GLU A 9 7.94 -40.90 -50.94
CA GLU A 9 7.35 -39.65 -50.46
C GLU A 9 8.41 -38.82 -49.72
N ASN A 10 8.42 -37.52 -50.01
CA ASN A 10 9.32 -36.54 -49.42
C ASN A 10 8.45 -35.46 -48.74
N ASP A 11 8.03 -35.73 -47.51
CA ASP A 11 7.20 -34.82 -46.67
C ASP A 11 8.01 -33.72 -45.95
N SER A 12 9.27 -33.51 -46.35
CA SER A 12 10.15 -32.52 -45.71
C SER A 12 10.07 -31.11 -46.33
N SER A 13 9.46 -30.93 -47.50
CA SER A 13 9.51 -29.63 -48.20
C SER A 13 8.45 -28.61 -47.78
N PHE A 14 7.42 -29.00 -47.03
CA PHE A 14 6.35 -28.08 -46.63
C PHE A 14 6.67 -27.29 -45.36
N ILE A 15 7.43 -27.88 -44.43
CA ILE A 15 7.87 -27.22 -43.18
C ILE A 15 8.99 -26.20 -43.47
N GLU A 16 9.85 -26.46 -44.45
CA GLU A 16 11.01 -25.60 -44.75
C GLU A 16 10.61 -24.29 -45.46
N CYS A 17 9.40 -24.22 -46.03
CA CYS A 17 8.88 -23.03 -46.70
C CYS A 17 8.17 -22.05 -45.73
N LEU A 18 7.79 -22.49 -44.53
CA LEU A 18 7.16 -21.64 -43.51
C LEU A 18 8.15 -20.88 -42.62
N TYR A 19 9.45 -21.14 -42.74
CA TYR A 19 10.50 -20.56 -41.88
C TYR A 19 11.48 -19.60 -42.59
N LYS A 20 11.31 -19.37 -43.89
CA LYS A 20 12.16 -18.46 -44.66
C LYS A 20 11.41 -17.15 -44.91
N ASP A 21 11.66 -16.17 -44.05
CA ASP A 21 11.33 -14.78 -44.33
C ASP A 21 12.26 -14.28 -45.46
N PRO A 22 11.74 -13.86 -46.63
CA PRO A 22 12.55 -13.57 -47.81
C PRO A 22 13.43 -12.31 -47.70
N ASP A 23 13.29 -11.50 -46.64
CA ASP A 23 14.01 -10.22 -46.50
C ASP A 23 15.14 -10.20 -45.45
N SER A 24 15.45 -11.31 -44.77
CA SER A 24 16.46 -11.31 -43.69
C SER A 24 17.89 -11.56 -44.20
N ASN A 25 18.53 -10.55 -44.79
CA ASN A 25 19.94 -10.62 -45.22
C ASN A 25 20.95 -9.98 -44.25
N SER A 26 20.58 -9.69 -43.00
CA SER A 26 21.55 -9.24 -41.98
C SER A 26 22.00 -10.41 -41.09
N SER A 27 23.31 -10.65 -41.03
CA SER A 27 23.95 -11.61 -40.12
C SER A 27 23.64 -11.32 -38.63
N GLU A 28 23.31 -10.07 -38.29
CA GLU A 28 22.86 -9.66 -36.96
C GLU A 28 21.55 -10.33 -36.51
N GLN A 29 20.57 -10.53 -37.38
CA GLN A 29 19.28 -11.13 -36.99
C GLN A 29 19.37 -12.64 -36.77
N ARG A 30 20.27 -13.34 -37.50
CA ARG A 30 20.54 -14.77 -37.26
C ARG A 30 21.18 -15.04 -35.90
N TYR A 31 22.01 -14.12 -35.41
CA TYR A 31 22.59 -14.21 -34.06
C TYR A 31 21.62 -13.79 -32.95
N ARG A 32 20.65 -12.90 -33.23
CA ARG A 32 19.63 -12.51 -32.23
C ARG A 32 18.50 -13.53 -32.05
N GLY A 33 18.20 -14.35 -33.05
CA GLY A 33 17.10 -15.34 -33.02
C GLY A 33 17.15 -16.36 -31.85
N PRO A 34 18.32 -16.93 -31.51
CA PRO A 34 18.45 -17.87 -30.38
C PRO A 34 18.43 -17.19 -29.00
N HIS A 35 18.86 -15.94 -28.89
CA HIS A 35 18.91 -15.17 -27.64
C HIS A 35 17.58 -14.48 -27.29
N GLN A 36 16.60 -14.50 -28.19
CA GLN A 36 15.29 -13.88 -27.97
C GLN A 36 14.33 -14.79 -27.16
N TRP A 37 14.62 -16.08 -27.06
CA TRP A 37 13.79 -17.03 -26.31
C TRP A 37 14.21 -17.08 -24.85
N ARG A 38 13.36 -16.56 -23.97
CA ARG A 38 13.53 -16.71 -22.53
C ARG A 38 13.60 -18.20 -22.19
N PRO A 39 14.59 -18.64 -21.42
CA PRO A 39 14.69 -20.03 -21.00
C PRO A 39 13.53 -20.38 -20.08
N ILE A 40 13.15 -21.66 -20.08
CA ILE A 40 12.05 -22.16 -19.23
C ILE A 40 12.38 -21.97 -17.75
N SER A 41 13.64 -22.19 -17.37
CA SER A 41 14.13 -22.02 -16.00
C SER A 41 15.64 -21.76 -16.01
N TRP A 42 16.08 -20.79 -15.22
CA TRP A 42 17.50 -20.50 -14.98
C TRP A 42 17.95 -20.96 -13.60
N ASN A 43 19.23 -21.35 -13.50
CA ASN A 43 19.86 -21.65 -12.22
C ASN A 43 20.38 -20.35 -11.60
N PRO A 44 19.82 -19.88 -10.47
CA PRO A 44 20.25 -18.62 -9.86
C PRO A 44 21.69 -18.69 -9.33
N PHE A 45 22.27 -19.89 -9.14
CA PHE A 45 23.63 -20.09 -8.64
C PHE A 45 24.65 -20.43 -9.73
N ALA A 46 24.28 -20.38 -11.02
CA ALA A 46 25.24 -20.59 -12.09
C ALA A 46 26.22 -19.41 -12.13
N VAL A 47 27.45 -19.64 -11.69
CA VAL A 47 28.57 -18.72 -11.92
C VAL A 47 29.04 -18.99 -13.35
N HIS A 48 29.01 -17.98 -14.23
CA HIS A 48 29.77 -18.07 -15.47
C HIS A 48 31.26 -18.06 -15.09
N ASP A 49 31.98 -19.14 -15.41
CA ASP A 49 33.42 -19.23 -15.20
C ASP A 49 34.09 -18.07 -15.97
N ILE A 50 34.61 -17.07 -15.25
CA ILE A 50 35.40 -15.95 -15.80
C ILE A 50 36.75 -16.45 -16.36
N ASP A 51 37.07 -17.73 -16.19
CA ASP A 51 38.32 -18.37 -16.65
C ASP A 51 38.19 -19.09 -18.01
N GLY A 52 37.04 -19.01 -18.69
CA GLY A 52 36.95 -19.35 -20.11
C GLY A 52 37.58 -18.24 -20.93
N PRO A 53 38.49 -18.50 -21.89
CA PRO A 53 39.10 -17.43 -22.66
C PRO A 53 37.98 -16.67 -23.37
N ILE A 54 38.04 -15.34 -23.22
CA ILE A 54 37.30 -14.32 -23.97
C ILE A 54 37.49 -14.62 -25.47
N LYS A 55 36.75 -15.58 -26.00
CA LYS A 55 36.76 -15.96 -27.42
C LYS A 55 35.53 -15.40 -28.14
N GLU A 56 34.47 -15.11 -27.40
CA GLU A 56 33.19 -14.67 -27.96
C GLU A 56 33.20 -13.18 -28.31
N ASP A 57 33.86 -12.34 -27.50
CA ASP A 57 34.06 -10.92 -27.83
C ASP A 57 35.15 -10.72 -28.90
N GLU A 58 36.17 -11.58 -28.95
CA GLU A 58 37.19 -11.57 -30.03
C GLU A 58 36.60 -12.00 -31.38
N GLU A 59 35.60 -12.89 -31.41
CA GLU A 59 34.92 -13.30 -32.64
C GLU A 59 33.96 -12.21 -33.14
N TYR A 60 33.30 -11.48 -32.22
CA TYR A 60 32.48 -10.31 -32.54
C TYR A 60 33.33 -9.12 -33.03
N GLU A 61 34.47 -8.84 -32.41
CA GLU A 61 35.44 -7.84 -32.89
C GLU A 61 36.14 -8.27 -34.18
N LYS A 62 36.42 -9.57 -34.41
CA LYS A 62 36.92 -10.06 -35.69
C LYS A 62 35.94 -9.83 -36.83
N LEU A 63 34.64 -10.04 -36.58
CA LEU A 63 33.59 -9.85 -37.57
C LEU A 63 33.33 -8.36 -37.86
N LEU A 64 33.54 -7.47 -36.89
CA LEU A 64 33.51 -6.01 -37.09
C LEU A 64 34.80 -5.46 -37.72
N GLY A 65 35.94 -6.08 -37.43
CA GLY A 65 37.25 -5.70 -37.96
C GLY A 65 37.50 -6.12 -39.41
N GLU A 66 36.77 -7.11 -39.94
CA GLU A 66 36.92 -7.57 -41.32
C GLU A 66 36.32 -6.60 -42.38
N SER A 67 35.60 -5.55 -41.96
CA SER A 67 34.97 -4.59 -42.89
C SER A 67 35.79 -3.31 -43.17
N LEU A 68 36.94 -3.09 -42.55
CA LEU A 68 37.77 -1.90 -42.82
C LEU A 68 39.27 -2.24 -42.81
N ALA A 69 39.77 -2.75 -43.94
CA ALA A 69 41.20 -2.89 -44.17
C ALA A 69 41.82 -1.57 -44.70
N SER A 70 42.71 -0.96 -43.91
CA SER A 70 43.84 -0.15 -44.40
C SER A 70 44.92 -0.05 -43.29
N PRO A 71 46.23 -0.13 -43.60
CA PRO A 71 47.26 -0.54 -42.64
C PRO A 71 48.12 0.63 -42.18
N GLN A 72 48.22 0.88 -40.86
CA GLN A 72 49.47 1.36 -40.25
C GLN A 72 49.46 1.33 -38.72
N GLU A 73 50.63 0.97 -38.19
CA GLU A 73 51.14 1.17 -36.82
C GLU A 73 50.82 0.11 -35.76
N GLU A 74 51.52 -1.00 -35.95
CA GLU A 74 52.11 -1.83 -34.90
C GLU A 74 53.30 -1.08 -34.24
N LEU A 75 53.17 -0.57 -33.00
CA LEU A 75 54.24 -0.58 -31.96
C LEU A 75 53.81 0.12 -30.65
N LEU A 76 53.53 -0.64 -29.58
CA LEU A 76 54.10 -0.48 -28.23
C LEU A 76 53.39 -1.40 -27.22
N LYS A 77 54.04 -2.54 -26.96
CA LYS A 77 53.79 -3.42 -25.82
C LYS A 77 54.10 -2.68 -24.52
N TYR A 78 53.16 -2.64 -23.59
CA TYR A 78 53.44 -2.46 -22.16
C TYR A 78 52.98 -3.68 -21.37
N GLU A 79 53.89 -4.12 -20.53
CA GLU A 79 53.85 -5.27 -19.64
C GLU A 79 52.97 -4.95 -18.42
N VAL A 80 51.84 -5.65 -18.26
CA VAL A 80 50.95 -5.51 -17.09
C VAL A 80 51.19 -6.68 -16.14
N LEU A 81 51.73 -6.37 -14.96
CA LEU A 81 51.79 -7.26 -13.79
C LEU A 81 50.37 -7.68 -13.34
N PRO A 82 50.16 -8.91 -12.84
CA PRO A 82 48.84 -9.40 -12.48
C PRO A 82 48.30 -8.66 -11.24
N ALA A 83 47.17 -7.97 -11.42
CA ALA A 83 46.42 -7.37 -10.32
C ALA A 83 45.77 -8.47 -9.45
N SER A 84 45.91 -8.31 -8.14
CA SER A 84 45.28 -9.13 -7.10
C SER A 84 43.75 -9.22 -7.30
N PRO A 85 43.11 -10.40 -7.14
CA PRO A 85 41.70 -10.59 -7.44
C PRO A 85 40.85 -9.84 -6.41
N LYS A 86 40.24 -8.73 -6.84
CA LYS A 86 39.08 -8.16 -6.14
C LYS A 86 37.91 -9.12 -6.37
N ILE A 87 37.41 -9.70 -5.28
CA ILE A 87 36.14 -10.43 -5.25
C ILE A 87 35.03 -9.40 -5.50
N GLU A 88 34.68 -9.20 -6.76
CA GLU A 88 33.48 -8.47 -7.16
C GLU A 88 32.26 -9.33 -6.88
N SER A 89 31.25 -8.76 -6.23
CA SER A 89 30.00 -9.43 -5.91
C SER A 89 29.27 -9.81 -7.20
N ASN A 90 29.05 -11.11 -7.40
CA ASN A 90 28.31 -11.68 -8.54
C ASN A 90 26.90 -11.06 -8.65
N GLN A 91 26.74 -9.99 -9.44
CA GLN A 91 25.44 -9.44 -9.84
C GLN A 91 24.83 -10.32 -10.93
N LEU A 92 23.54 -10.64 -10.82
CA LEU A 92 22.79 -11.39 -11.84
C LEU A 92 22.65 -10.52 -13.11
N GLN A 93 23.33 -10.90 -14.19
CA GLN A 93 23.58 -10.05 -15.37
C GLN A 93 22.38 -9.87 -16.34
N ASN A 94 21.14 -10.07 -15.89
CA ASN A 94 19.95 -9.80 -16.68
C ASN A 94 18.78 -9.39 -15.77
N PRO A 95 18.63 -8.10 -15.43
CA PRO A 95 17.44 -7.64 -14.74
C PRO A 95 16.26 -7.83 -15.69
N GLY A 96 15.39 -8.77 -15.36
CA GLY A 96 14.15 -8.94 -16.08
C GLY A 96 13.31 -7.66 -16.09
N PRO A 97 12.27 -7.61 -16.93
CA PRO A 97 11.55 -6.39 -17.20
C PRO A 97 10.96 -5.78 -15.93
N THR A 98 11.37 -4.55 -15.63
CA THR A 98 10.92 -3.78 -14.45
C THR A 98 9.39 -3.66 -14.39
N TRP A 99 8.70 -3.69 -15.54
CA TRP A 99 7.24 -3.59 -15.61
C TRP A 99 6.50 -4.74 -14.94
N VAL A 100 7.07 -5.95 -14.86
CA VAL A 100 6.41 -7.09 -14.21
C VAL A 100 6.30 -6.86 -12.70
N ASN A 101 7.36 -6.34 -12.10
CA ASN A 101 7.38 -5.98 -10.68
C ASN A 101 6.41 -4.83 -10.38
N LEU A 102 6.33 -3.83 -11.26
CA LEU A 102 5.38 -2.72 -11.16
C LEU A 102 3.93 -3.20 -11.27
N PHE A 103 3.64 -4.11 -12.21
CA PHE A 103 2.30 -4.65 -12.41
C PHE A 103 1.84 -5.50 -11.22
N TYR A 104 2.76 -6.25 -10.61
CA TYR A 104 2.52 -6.95 -9.36
C TYR A 104 2.16 -6.00 -8.21
N ASP A 105 2.90 -4.89 -8.09
CA ASP A 105 2.64 -3.85 -7.08
C ASP A 105 1.28 -3.18 -7.31
N LEU A 106 0.91 -2.93 -8.58
CA LEU A 106 -0.40 -2.41 -8.97
C LEU A 106 -1.55 -3.37 -8.66
N ALA A 107 -1.39 -4.67 -8.89
CA ALA A 107 -2.43 -5.64 -8.58
C ALA A 107 -2.68 -5.77 -7.07
N TRP A 108 -1.62 -5.65 -6.27
CA TRP A 108 -1.73 -5.58 -4.82
C TRP A 108 -2.49 -4.31 -4.37
N THR A 109 -2.17 -3.12 -4.90
CA THR A 109 -2.89 -1.89 -4.55
C THR A 109 -4.35 -1.93 -5.00
N ALA A 110 -4.64 -2.51 -6.18
CA ALA A 110 -5.99 -2.67 -6.70
C ALA A 110 -6.89 -3.51 -5.77
N THR A 111 -6.30 -4.44 -5.00
CA THR A 111 -7.03 -5.23 -3.99
C THR A 111 -7.67 -4.34 -2.91
N PHE A 112 -7.01 -3.22 -2.59
CA PHE A 112 -7.52 -2.25 -1.62
C PHE A 112 -8.40 -1.19 -2.24
N SER A 113 -8.20 -0.83 -3.52
CA SER A 113 -9.06 0.14 -4.21
C SER A 113 -10.54 -0.28 -4.14
N SER A 114 -10.83 -1.57 -4.34
CA SER A 114 -12.18 -2.13 -4.14
C SER A 114 -12.69 -2.01 -2.70
N LEU A 115 -11.83 -2.19 -1.69
CA LEU A 115 -12.19 -2.10 -0.28
C LEU A 115 -12.40 -0.67 0.20
N THR A 116 -11.56 0.27 -0.22
CA THR A 116 -11.64 1.67 0.20
C THR A 116 -12.76 2.41 -0.54
N GLN A 117 -13.08 2.00 -1.77
CA GLN A 117 -14.22 2.53 -2.52
C GLN A 117 -15.57 2.05 -1.99
N ASN A 118 -15.66 0.81 -1.49
CA ASN A 118 -16.91 0.19 -1.05
C ASN A 118 -17.06 0.02 0.47
N GLY A 119 -16.00 0.24 1.24
CA GLY A 119 -15.97 0.02 2.68
C GLY A 119 -16.55 1.20 3.46
N GLU A 120 -17.66 0.94 4.14
CA GLU A 120 -18.20 1.80 5.19
C GLU A 120 -17.42 1.52 6.48
N PHE A 121 -16.66 2.51 6.96
CA PHE A 121 -15.97 2.42 8.26
C PHE A 121 -16.94 2.88 9.36
N ASP A 122 -18.07 2.20 9.48
CA ASP A 122 -19.16 2.66 10.34
C ASP A 122 -18.85 2.42 11.81
N THR A 123 -18.14 1.34 12.13
CA THR A 123 -17.73 1.01 13.49
C THR A 123 -16.22 0.96 13.64
N ILE A 124 -15.74 1.18 14.88
CA ILE A 124 -14.32 1.01 15.25
C ILE A 124 -13.84 -0.39 14.87
N TRP A 125 -14.73 -1.38 14.99
CA TRP A 125 -14.42 -2.74 14.61
C TRP A 125 -14.18 -2.88 13.11
N ASP A 126 -14.90 -2.18 12.25
CA ASP A 126 -14.68 -2.24 10.79
C ASP A 126 -13.30 -1.73 10.43
N THR A 127 -12.83 -0.70 11.16
CA THR A 127 -11.47 -0.19 11.04
C THR A 127 -10.42 -1.20 11.50
N VAL A 128 -10.65 -1.88 12.62
CA VAL A 128 -9.75 -2.95 13.13
C VAL A 128 -9.70 -4.10 12.13
N SER A 129 -10.86 -4.49 11.63
CA SER A 129 -11.09 -5.58 10.71
C SER A 129 -10.40 -5.32 9.36
N TYR A 130 -10.54 -4.10 8.81
CA TYR A 130 -9.77 -3.62 7.66
C TYR A 130 -8.26 -3.62 7.93
N THR A 131 -7.84 -3.16 9.11
CA THR A 131 -6.43 -3.14 9.50
C THR A 131 -5.82 -4.55 9.50
N VAL A 132 -6.52 -5.53 10.07
CA VAL A 132 -6.06 -6.93 10.08
C VAL A 132 -5.95 -7.47 8.66
N PHE A 133 -6.96 -7.23 7.82
CA PHE A 133 -6.92 -7.65 6.41
C PHE A 133 -5.75 -6.99 5.66
N PHE A 134 -5.54 -5.68 5.85
CA PHE A 134 -4.41 -4.94 5.28
C PHE A 134 -3.07 -5.54 5.68
N VAL A 135 -2.88 -5.85 6.96
CA VAL A 135 -1.62 -6.46 7.46
C VAL A 135 -1.37 -7.83 6.80
N VAL A 136 -2.41 -8.67 6.67
CA VAL A 136 -2.29 -10.00 6.05
C VAL A 136 -1.94 -9.88 4.58
N VAL A 137 -2.65 -9.05 3.82
CA VAL A 137 -2.44 -8.88 2.37
C VAL A 137 -1.14 -8.14 2.08
N TRP A 138 -0.76 -7.16 2.91
CA TRP A 138 0.57 -6.55 2.86
C TRP A 138 1.66 -7.59 3.10
N TRP A 139 1.48 -8.52 4.03
CA TRP A 139 2.45 -9.58 4.26
C TRP A 139 2.56 -10.57 3.08
N LEU A 140 1.45 -10.88 2.39
CA LEU A 140 1.48 -11.64 1.11
C LEU A 140 2.37 -10.95 0.07
N TRP A 141 2.25 -9.64 -0.05
CA TRP A 141 3.10 -8.86 -0.94
C TRP A 141 4.57 -8.83 -0.47
N ALA A 142 4.82 -8.48 0.79
CA ALA A 142 6.16 -8.30 1.34
C ALA A 142 7.00 -9.58 1.25
N SER A 143 6.40 -10.74 1.56
CA SER A 143 7.05 -12.05 1.45
C SER A 143 7.48 -12.39 0.01
N GLN A 144 6.64 -12.08 -0.98
CA GLN A 144 6.98 -12.25 -2.40
C GLN A 144 8.08 -11.28 -2.85
N VAL A 145 8.05 -10.02 -2.42
CA VAL A 145 9.10 -9.04 -2.77
C VAL A 145 10.45 -9.44 -2.16
N LEU A 146 10.46 -9.92 -0.92
CA LEU A 146 11.65 -10.47 -0.30
C LEU A 146 12.21 -11.69 -1.04
N TYR A 147 11.35 -12.51 -1.67
CA TYR A 147 11.81 -13.57 -2.57
C TYR A 147 12.49 -12.98 -3.81
N SER A 148 11.82 -12.05 -4.52
CA SER A 148 12.36 -11.44 -5.74
C SER A 148 13.70 -10.75 -5.49
N ILE A 149 13.87 -9.98 -4.41
CA ILE A 149 15.14 -9.30 -4.12
C ILE A 149 16.33 -10.27 -4.03
N ASN A 150 16.12 -11.49 -3.52
CA ASN A 150 17.19 -12.45 -3.31
C ASN A 150 17.35 -13.44 -4.49
N PHE A 151 16.28 -13.75 -5.21
CA PHE A 151 16.25 -14.89 -6.15
C PHE A 151 15.51 -14.59 -7.46
N TYR A 152 15.37 -13.32 -7.84
CA TYR A 152 14.74 -12.97 -9.11
C TYR A 152 15.53 -13.56 -10.28
N THR A 153 14.86 -14.38 -11.07
CA THR A 153 15.36 -14.97 -12.31
C THR A 153 14.41 -14.56 -13.43
N ASP A 154 14.91 -13.96 -14.52
CA ASP A 154 14.07 -13.53 -15.64
C ASP A 154 13.63 -14.70 -16.56
N ASP A 155 13.04 -15.74 -15.99
CA ASP A 155 12.61 -16.94 -16.70
C ASP A 155 11.09 -17.13 -16.73
N TRP A 156 10.61 -17.98 -17.65
CA TRP A 156 9.19 -18.28 -17.79
C TRP A 156 8.57 -18.85 -16.53
N PHE A 157 9.32 -19.64 -15.76
CA PHE A 157 8.86 -20.17 -14.50
C PHE A 157 8.54 -19.05 -13.50
N HIS A 158 9.47 -18.10 -13.29
CA HIS A 158 9.24 -17.00 -12.37
C HIS A 158 8.09 -16.09 -12.84
N LEU A 159 8.02 -15.79 -14.14
CA LEU A 159 6.93 -15.02 -14.74
C LEU A 159 5.56 -15.66 -14.52
N LEU A 160 5.44 -16.97 -14.77
CA LEU A 160 4.19 -17.71 -14.59
C LEU A 160 3.72 -17.65 -13.12
N PHE A 161 4.62 -17.82 -12.17
CA PHE A 161 4.27 -17.81 -10.76
C PHE A 161 3.96 -16.41 -10.23
N ILE A 162 4.63 -15.36 -10.72
CA ILE A 162 4.22 -13.97 -10.43
C ILE A 162 2.82 -13.72 -11.00
N PHE A 163 2.52 -14.19 -12.20
CA PHE A 163 1.19 -14.08 -12.79
C PHE A 163 0.12 -14.82 -11.98
N LEU A 164 0.41 -16.04 -11.51
CA LEU A 164 -0.49 -16.78 -10.62
C LEU A 164 -0.72 -16.04 -9.30
N GLN A 165 0.34 -15.49 -8.69
CA GLN A 165 0.26 -14.70 -7.47
C GLN A 165 -0.56 -13.42 -7.67
N MET A 166 -0.48 -12.79 -8.85
CA MET A 166 -1.33 -11.67 -9.22
C MET A 166 -2.81 -12.07 -9.34
N GLY A 167 -3.08 -13.26 -9.89
CA GLY A 167 -4.42 -13.85 -9.88
C GLY A 167 -5.00 -14.01 -8.48
N VAL A 168 -4.16 -14.31 -7.47
CA VAL A 168 -4.58 -14.34 -6.06
C VAL A 168 -5.04 -12.96 -5.58
N PHE A 169 -4.33 -11.89 -5.92
CA PHE A 169 -4.77 -10.52 -5.59
C PHE A 169 -6.07 -10.14 -6.32
N GLY A 170 -6.22 -10.52 -7.59
CA GLY A 170 -7.49 -10.36 -8.30
C GLY A 170 -8.65 -11.10 -7.63
N LEU A 171 -8.42 -12.32 -7.13
CA LEU A 171 -9.41 -13.09 -6.40
C LEU A 171 -9.78 -12.44 -5.05
N LEU A 172 -8.78 -11.96 -4.30
CA LEU A 172 -9.01 -11.18 -3.09
C LEU A 172 -9.83 -9.92 -3.39
N ALA A 173 -9.47 -9.15 -4.42
CA ALA A 173 -10.16 -7.93 -4.85
C ALA A 173 -11.62 -8.16 -5.27
N ALA A 174 -11.91 -9.31 -5.89
CA ALA A 174 -13.27 -9.67 -6.30
C ALA A 174 -14.18 -10.02 -5.11
N THR A 175 -13.60 -10.57 -4.05
CA THR A 175 -14.34 -11.04 -2.87
C THR A 175 -14.49 -10.01 -1.76
N THR A 176 -13.92 -8.82 -1.94
CA THR A 176 -13.99 -7.74 -0.96
C THR A 176 -15.21 -6.82 -1.12
N ARG A 177 -16.05 -7.02 -2.15
CA ARG A 177 -17.28 -6.24 -2.33
C ARG A 177 -18.33 -6.62 -1.27
N GLY A 178 -18.64 -5.69 -0.36
CA GLY A 178 -19.57 -5.93 0.78
C GLY A 178 -18.90 -6.59 1.99
N TYR A 179 -17.58 -6.47 2.12
CA TYR A 179 -16.78 -7.13 3.15
C TYR A 179 -16.81 -6.36 4.48
N ASP A 180 -17.64 -6.82 5.41
CA ASP A 180 -17.56 -6.44 6.83
C ASP A 180 -16.80 -7.55 7.60
N VAL A 181 -15.51 -7.31 7.85
CA VAL A 181 -14.67 -8.26 8.60
C VAL A 181 -14.98 -8.26 10.10
N THR A 182 -15.75 -7.30 10.58
CA THR A 182 -16.34 -7.31 11.93
C THR A 182 -17.47 -8.32 11.98
N THR A 183 -18.36 -8.33 10.99
CA THR A 183 -19.34 -9.41 10.83
C THR A 183 -18.63 -10.76 10.71
N TYR A 184 -17.49 -10.84 10.03
CA TYR A 184 -16.67 -12.05 9.95
C TYR A 184 -16.08 -12.51 11.30
N ILE A 185 -15.63 -11.60 12.18
CA ILE A 185 -15.06 -11.95 13.51
C ILE A 185 -16.14 -12.12 14.58
N LEU A 186 -17.13 -11.21 14.62
CA LEU A 186 -18.20 -11.15 15.62
C LEU A 186 -19.37 -12.09 15.29
N ARG A 187 -19.72 -12.29 14.02
CA ARG A 187 -20.69 -13.34 13.61
C ARG A 187 -20.03 -14.68 13.31
N SER A 188 -18.71 -14.80 13.48
CA SER A 188 -18.12 -16.13 13.61
C SER A 188 -18.76 -16.79 14.84
N PRO A 189 -19.38 -17.98 14.69
CA PRO A 189 -20.17 -18.58 15.75
C PRO A 189 -19.37 -18.65 17.06
N GLY A 190 -19.92 -18.07 18.14
CA GLY A 190 -19.40 -18.20 19.50
C GLY A 190 -18.69 -17.01 20.14
N LEU A 191 -18.83 -15.77 19.63
CA LEU A 191 -18.30 -14.58 20.31
C LEU A 191 -19.33 -13.78 21.13
N ASP A 192 -20.64 -13.90 20.86
CA ASP A 192 -21.67 -13.26 21.70
C ASP A 192 -22.92 -14.16 21.88
N PRO A 193 -23.28 -14.58 23.12
CA PRO A 193 -24.43 -15.45 23.38
C PRO A 193 -25.79 -14.77 23.16
N ASN A 194 -25.83 -13.43 23.07
CA ASN A 194 -27.08 -12.66 23.07
C ASN A 194 -27.49 -12.11 21.70
N VAL A 195 -26.66 -12.27 20.64
CA VAL A 195 -26.90 -11.64 19.32
C VAL A 195 -27.05 -12.66 18.17
N LEU A 196 -26.69 -13.93 18.36
CA LEU A 196 -26.87 -14.96 17.32
C LEU A 196 -27.86 -16.03 17.73
N GLU A 197 -29.12 -15.83 17.34
CA GLU A 197 -29.95 -16.95 16.91
C GLU A 197 -29.32 -17.49 15.60
N SER A 198 -28.30 -18.34 15.74
CA SER A 198 -27.66 -19.08 14.65
C SER A 198 -28.65 -20.11 14.10
N LYS A 199 -29.69 -19.64 13.41
CA LYS A 199 -30.54 -20.49 12.59
C LYS A 199 -29.69 -21.08 11.46
N ASN A 200 -29.94 -22.33 11.08
CA ASN A 200 -29.31 -22.89 9.89
C ASN A 200 -29.69 -22.01 8.69
N LEU A 201 -28.84 -21.94 7.66
CA LEU A 201 -29.11 -21.12 6.46
C LEU A 201 -30.47 -21.47 5.81
N GLU A 202 -30.95 -22.70 6.03
CA GLU A 202 -32.25 -23.23 5.60
C GLU A 202 -33.47 -22.68 6.39
N ASP A 203 -33.24 -22.11 7.58
CA ASP A 203 -34.28 -21.59 8.50
C ASP A 203 -34.41 -20.05 8.44
N ILE A 204 -33.76 -19.39 7.46
CA ILE A 204 -33.80 -17.93 7.27
C ILE A 204 -34.87 -17.57 6.24
N ASP A 205 -36.01 -17.05 6.72
CA ASP A 205 -37.14 -16.66 5.86
C ASP A 205 -36.95 -15.30 5.15
N ASP A 206 -35.95 -14.50 5.54
CA ASP A 206 -35.66 -13.19 4.93
C ASP A 206 -34.64 -13.32 3.76
N PRO A 207 -35.06 -13.04 2.50
CA PRO A 207 -34.20 -13.15 1.32
C PRO A 207 -32.97 -12.24 1.38
N SER A 208 -33.09 -11.07 2.00
CA SER A 208 -32.01 -10.08 2.07
C SER A 208 -30.94 -10.50 3.07
N ARG A 209 -31.35 -11.11 4.18
CA ARG A 209 -30.45 -11.69 5.18
C ARG A 209 -29.76 -12.94 4.67
N TYR A 210 -30.48 -13.83 3.98
CA TYR A 210 -29.93 -15.03 3.36
C TYR A 210 -28.80 -14.68 2.38
N GLN A 211 -29.02 -13.71 1.49
CA GLN A 211 -28.00 -13.28 0.52
C GLN A 211 -26.75 -12.70 1.20
N ALA A 212 -26.92 -11.93 2.27
CA ALA A 212 -25.79 -11.36 3.00
C ALA A 212 -24.94 -12.43 3.71
N GLU A 213 -25.59 -13.41 4.36
CA GLU A 213 -24.88 -14.50 5.05
C GLU A 213 -24.19 -15.46 4.06
N GLU A 214 -24.82 -15.79 2.93
CA GLU A 214 -24.22 -16.64 1.89
C GLU A 214 -23.02 -15.95 1.21
N THR A 215 -23.12 -14.64 0.97
CA THR A 215 -22.00 -13.85 0.43
C THR A 215 -20.83 -13.80 1.42
N ALA A 216 -21.10 -13.62 2.71
CA ALA A 216 -20.09 -13.62 3.75
C ALA A 216 -19.40 -14.99 3.91
N ARG A 217 -20.17 -16.09 3.78
CA ARG A 217 -19.63 -17.46 3.80
C ARG A 217 -18.76 -17.75 2.57
N THR A 218 -19.21 -17.34 1.39
CA THR A 218 -18.45 -17.57 0.16
C THR A 218 -17.16 -16.75 0.16
N SER A 219 -17.21 -15.50 0.64
CA SER A 219 -16.02 -14.65 0.71
C SER A 219 -14.96 -15.18 1.68
N ILE A 220 -15.33 -15.69 2.87
CA ILE A 220 -14.35 -16.34 3.80
C ILE A 220 -13.66 -17.53 3.15
N GLU A 221 -14.41 -18.39 2.47
CA GLU A 221 -13.86 -19.57 1.81
C GLU A 221 -12.85 -19.19 0.74
N VAL A 222 -13.17 -18.17 -0.07
CA VAL A 222 -12.31 -17.69 -1.14
C VAL A 222 -11.07 -16.97 -0.59
N ILE A 223 -11.20 -16.15 0.45
CA ILE A 223 -10.05 -15.48 1.09
C ILE A 223 -9.11 -16.52 1.71
N ALA A 224 -9.67 -17.49 2.44
CA ALA A 224 -8.89 -18.58 3.03
C ALA A 224 -8.13 -19.39 1.98
N PHE A 225 -8.83 -19.72 0.89
CA PHE A 225 -8.24 -20.39 -0.27
C PHE A 225 -7.13 -19.56 -0.90
N SER A 226 -7.38 -18.27 -1.14
CA SER A 226 -6.44 -17.33 -1.75
C SER A 226 -5.14 -17.23 -0.97
N ILE A 227 -5.22 -17.07 0.36
CA ILE A 227 -4.06 -17.01 1.24
C ILE A 227 -3.29 -18.35 1.18
N ALA A 228 -3.98 -19.49 1.27
CA ALA A 228 -3.35 -20.80 1.23
C ALA A 228 -2.63 -21.05 -0.10
N VAL A 229 -3.28 -20.75 -1.24
CA VAL A 229 -2.70 -20.89 -2.59
C VAL A 229 -1.47 -20.01 -2.74
N SER A 230 -1.52 -18.75 -2.30
CA SER A 230 -0.37 -17.86 -2.34
C SER A 230 0.86 -18.44 -1.62
N ARG A 231 0.65 -19.07 -0.46
CA ARG A 231 1.74 -19.68 0.32
C ARG A 231 2.30 -20.93 -0.34
N VAL A 232 1.45 -21.73 -1.00
CA VAL A 232 1.90 -22.87 -1.81
C VAL A 232 2.76 -22.39 -2.99
N ILE A 233 2.32 -21.35 -3.71
CA ILE A 233 3.07 -20.74 -4.82
C ILE A 233 4.46 -20.27 -4.33
N LEU A 234 4.51 -19.52 -3.23
CA LEU A 234 5.76 -19.03 -2.65
C LEU A 234 6.66 -20.17 -2.13
N LEU A 235 6.07 -21.25 -1.61
CA LEU A 235 6.81 -22.43 -1.16
C LEU A 235 7.48 -23.14 -2.32
N ILE A 236 6.79 -23.33 -3.44
CA ILE A 236 7.34 -23.94 -4.64
C ILE A 236 8.52 -23.12 -5.17
N HIS A 237 8.40 -21.79 -5.19
CA HIS A 237 9.50 -20.87 -5.49
C HIS A 237 10.75 -21.12 -4.65
N HIS A 238 10.60 -21.16 -3.32
CA HIS A 238 11.73 -21.39 -2.42
C HIS A 238 12.29 -22.82 -2.50
N LEU A 239 11.45 -23.83 -2.73
CA LEU A 239 11.89 -25.20 -2.95
C LEU A 239 12.69 -25.35 -4.24
N ARG A 240 12.30 -24.65 -5.31
CA ARG A 240 13.06 -24.59 -6.56
C ARG A 240 14.47 -24.04 -6.33
N VAL A 241 14.60 -22.91 -5.64
CA VAL A 241 15.91 -22.32 -5.30
C VAL A 241 16.76 -23.31 -4.49
N LEU A 242 16.17 -23.99 -3.51
CA LEU A 242 16.85 -25.00 -2.71
C LEU A 242 17.32 -26.20 -3.57
N ALA A 243 16.48 -26.68 -4.49
CA ALA A 243 16.83 -27.74 -5.43
C ALA A 243 18.01 -27.33 -6.33
N TYR A 244 18.01 -26.11 -6.86
CA TYR A 244 19.13 -25.59 -7.65
C TYR A 244 20.42 -25.47 -6.83
N ALA A 245 20.35 -25.00 -5.58
CA ALA A 245 21.52 -24.98 -4.70
C ALA A 245 22.11 -26.39 -4.49
N HIS A 246 21.26 -27.40 -4.27
CA HIS A 246 21.71 -28.80 -4.16
C HIS A 246 22.33 -29.33 -5.45
N ILE A 247 21.73 -29.02 -6.61
CA ILE A 247 22.26 -29.42 -7.92
C ILE A 247 23.64 -28.78 -8.15
N THR A 248 23.78 -27.47 -7.90
CA THR A 248 25.04 -26.74 -8.08
C THR A 248 26.14 -27.27 -7.16
N VAL A 249 25.84 -27.52 -5.88
CA VAL A 249 26.82 -28.10 -4.95
C VAL A 249 27.23 -29.51 -5.38
N ARG A 250 26.28 -30.33 -5.84
CA ARG A 250 26.56 -31.68 -6.34
C ARG A 250 27.44 -31.66 -7.59
N ASP A 251 27.23 -30.70 -8.49
CA ASP A 251 28.05 -30.55 -9.70
C ASP A 251 29.47 -30.08 -9.36
N HIS A 252 29.62 -29.07 -8.50
CA HIS A 252 30.95 -28.64 -8.04
C HIS A 252 31.69 -29.73 -7.26
N GLN A 253 30.99 -30.52 -6.45
CA GLN A 253 31.59 -31.65 -5.75
C GLN A 253 32.10 -32.72 -6.74
N ARG A 254 31.43 -32.93 -7.88
CA ARG A 254 31.94 -33.79 -8.96
C ARG A 254 33.20 -33.21 -9.61
N ARG A 255 33.32 -31.88 -9.67
CA ARG A 255 34.51 -31.16 -10.19
C ARG A 255 35.63 -30.99 -9.16
N GLY A 256 35.49 -31.55 -7.95
CA GLY A 256 36.53 -31.54 -6.90
C GLY A 256 36.46 -30.36 -5.93
N TYR A 257 35.47 -29.47 -6.06
CA TYR A 257 35.26 -28.34 -5.15
C TYR A 257 34.19 -28.68 -4.10
N TYR A 258 34.52 -28.52 -2.81
CA TYR A 258 33.56 -28.73 -1.72
C TYR A 258 32.95 -27.39 -1.31
N TYR A 259 31.66 -27.21 -1.57
CA TYR A 259 30.86 -26.09 -1.07
C TYR A 259 29.83 -26.57 -0.04
N HIS A 260 29.54 -25.76 0.97
CA HIS A 260 28.45 -26.02 1.91
C HIS A 260 27.26 -25.12 1.61
N ILE A 261 26.05 -25.69 1.70
CA ILE A 261 24.80 -24.92 1.53
C ILE A 261 24.61 -24.07 2.80
N PRO A 262 24.45 -22.75 2.66
CA PRO A 262 24.27 -21.87 3.81
C PRO A 262 22.99 -22.25 4.55
N ARG A 263 23.07 -22.40 5.88
CA ARG A 263 21.91 -22.74 6.74
C ARG A 263 20.74 -21.77 6.58
N LYS A 264 21.01 -20.53 6.14
CA LYS A 264 20.00 -19.50 5.84
C LYS A 264 19.01 -19.94 4.77
N LEU A 265 19.45 -20.70 3.77
CA LEU A 265 18.61 -21.14 2.66
C LEU A 265 17.57 -22.17 3.10
N HIS A 266 17.77 -22.86 4.22
CA HIS A 266 16.82 -23.84 4.75
C HIS A 266 15.82 -23.24 5.74
N ILE A 267 16.14 -22.12 6.39
CA ILE A 267 15.27 -21.53 7.43
C ILE A 267 13.95 -21.02 6.84
N ILE A 268 14.00 -20.33 5.70
CA ILE A 268 12.77 -19.79 5.07
C ILE A 268 11.87 -20.91 4.57
N PRO A 269 12.33 -21.90 3.76
CA PRO A 269 11.46 -22.97 3.27
C PRO A 269 10.84 -23.80 4.40
N ILE A 270 11.58 -24.07 5.49
CA ILE A 270 11.04 -24.80 6.65
C ILE A 270 9.93 -23.99 7.33
N GLY A 271 10.18 -22.72 7.63
CA GLY A 271 9.18 -21.84 8.21
C GLY A 271 7.94 -21.69 7.33
N LEU A 272 8.16 -21.56 6.02
CA LEU A 272 7.10 -21.45 5.03
C LEU A 272 6.32 -22.75 4.85
N ALA A 273 6.96 -23.92 4.95
CA ALA A 273 6.26 -25.21 4.92
C ALA A 273 5.34 -25.38 6.13
N VAL A 274 5.80 -24.99 7.32
CA VAL A 274 4.96 -24.97 8.54
C VAL A 274 3.80 -23.98 8.37
N SER A 275 4.09 -22.74 7.95
CA SER A 275 3.08 -21.71 7.67
C SER A 275 2.04 -22.18 6.65
N THR A 276 2.48 -22.76 5.53
CA THR A 276 1.61 -23.28 4.46
C THR A 276 0.69 -24.39 4.99
N THR A 277 1.22 -25.30 5.81
CA THR A 277 0.40 -26.35 6.43
C THR A 277 -0.67 -25.76 7.35
N LEU A 278 -0.35 -24.71 8.12
CA LEU A 278 -1.30 -24.00 8.97
C LEU A 278 -2.39 -23.28 8.16
N PHE A 279 -2.03 -22.62 7.04
CA PHE A 279 -3.01 -21.97 6.18
C PHE A 279 -3.92 -22.95 5.44
N VAL A 280 -3.38 -24.06 4.94
CA VAL A 280 -4.16 -25.11 4.27
C VAL A 280 -5.09 -25.81 5.27
N THR A 281 -4.63 -26.11 6.48
CA THR A 281 -5.48 -26.69 7.54
C THR A 281 -6.57 -25.72 7.99
N ALA A 282 -6.28 -24.42 8.06
CA ALA A 282 -7.28 -23.41 8.34
C ALA A 282 -8.33 -23.31 7.22
N TRP A 283 -7.92 -23.32 5.94
CA TRP A 283 -8.86 -23.38 4.81
C TRP A 283 -9.73 -24.65 4.85
N GLY A 284 -9.13 -25.80 5.12
CA GLY A 284 -9.86 -27.06 5.31
C GLY A 284 -10.87 -26.99 6.47
N THR A 285 -10.50 -26.30 7.56
CA THR A 285 -11.39 -26.05 8.71
C THR A 285 -12.57 -25.18 8.32
N VAL A 286 -12.34 -24.10 7.55
CA VAL A 286 -13.39 -23.20 7.05
C VAL A 286 -14.40 -23.95 6.18
N ARG A 287 -13.94 -24.85 5.29
CA ARG A 287 -14.81 -25.64 4.40
C ARG A 287 -15.58 -26.74 5.15
N SER A 288 -15.08 -27.18 6.30
CA SER A 288 -15.69 -28.25 7.08
C SER A 288 -16.87 -27.75 7.92
N ASN A 289 -17.83 -28.64 8.20
CA ASN A 289 -18.92 -28.36 9.14
C ASN A 289 -18.40 -28.00 10.55
N PHE A 290 -17.17 -28.41 10.89
CA PHE A 290 -16.52 -28.04 12.15
C PHE A 290 -16.19 -26.54 12.23
N GLY A 291 -15.95 -25.88 11.09
CA GLY A 291 -15.69 -24.44 11.03
C GLY A 291 -16.86 -23.56 11.50
N VAL A 292 -18.07 -24.11 11.53
CA VAL A 292 -19.30 -23.47 12.03
C VAL A 292 -19.44 -23.61 13.55
N THR A 293 -18.58 -24.38 14.21
CA THR A 293 -18.57 -24.48 15.68
C THR A 293 -17.72 -23.38 16.31
N VAL A 294 -18.01 -23.01 17.57
CA VAL A 294 -17.20 -22.05 18.34
C VAL A 294 -15.73 -22.45 18.43
N LEU A 295 -15.48 -23.75 18.58
CA LEU A 295 -14.14 -24.29 18.66
C LEU A 295 -13.42 -24.21 17.30
N GLY A 296 -14.10 -24.55 16.21
CA GLY A 296 -13.56 -24.43 14.86
C GLY A 296 -13.30 -22.98 14.45
N ALA A 297 -14.17 -22.06 14.85
CA ALA A 297 -13.99 -20.63 14.69
C ALA A 297 -12.73 -20.10 15.40
N LYS A 298 -12.52 -20.47 16.67
CA LYS A 298 -11.30 -20.09 17.39
C LYS A 298 -10.07 -20.73 16.75
N LEU A 299 -10.17 -22.00 16.34
CA LEU A 299 -9.07 -22.75 15.74
C LEU A 299 -8.61 -22.12 14.42
N LYS A 300 -9.52 -21.74 13.51
CA LYS A 300 -9.13 -21.11 12.23
C LYS A 300 -8.32 -19.82 12.43
N TYR A 301 -8.71 -18.96 13.38
CA TYR A 301 -7.98 -17.72 13.67
C TYR A 301 -6.62 -17.95 14.31
N VAL A 302 -6.54 -18.92 15.24
CA VAL A 302 -5.28 -19.31 15.85
C VAL A 302 -4.32 -19.89 14.80
N LEU A 303 -4.82 -20.72 13.88
CA LEU A 303 -4.02 -21.29 12.79
C LEU A 303 -3.52 -20.20 11.82
N TRP A 304 -4.36 -19.25 11.42
CA TRP A 304 -3.93 -18.12 10.58
C TRP A 304 -2.90 -17.23 11.27
N GLY A 305 -3.20 -16.78 12.50
CA GLY A 305 -2.31 -15.91 13.26
C GLY A 305 -0.96 -16.57 13.53
N SER A 306 -0.96 -17.85 13.93
CA SER A 306 0.28 -18.60 14.15
C SER A 306 1.08 -18.83 12.86
N GLY A 307 0.41 -19.12 11.74
CA GLY A 307 1.07 -19.24 10.42
C GLY A 307 1.81 -17.96 10.04
N LEU A 308 1.17 -16.81 10.17
CA LEU A 308 1.76 -15.50 9.89
C LEU A 308 2.95 -15.22 10.83
N ILE A 309 2.79 -15.46 12.15
CA ILE A 309 3.86 -15.24 13.14
C ILE A 309 5.08 -16.12 12.84
N VAL A 310 4.89 -17.40 12.51
CA VAL A 310 5.97 -18.33 12.16
C VAL A 310 6.75 -17.81 10.95
N GLU A 311 6.06 -17.27 9.96
CA GLU A 311 6.67 -16.75 8.74
C GLU A 311 7.46 -15.46 9.00
N VAL A 312 6.86 -14.48 9.68
CA VAL A 312 7.53 -13.24 10.11
C VAL A 312 8.77 -13.57 10.93
N PHE A 313 8.65 -14.48 11.89
CA PHE A 313 9.77 -14.90 12.73
C PHE A 313 10.88 -15.58 11.92
N SER A 314 10.53 -16.35 10.87
CA SER A 314 11.50 -16.99 9.98
C SER A 314 12.31 -15.97 9.19
N HIS A 315 11.67 -14.92 8.66
CA HIS A 315 12.35 -13.81 7.98
C HIS A 315 13.21 -12.97 8.94
N VAL A 316 12.71 -12.66 10.15
CA VAL A 316 13.49 -11.96 11.18
C VAL A 316 14.69 -12.79 11.61
N ARG A 317 14.52 -14.10 11.83
CA ARG A 317 15.61 -15.02 12.22
C ARG A 317 16.67 -15.12 11.14
N MET A 318 16.28 -15.20 9.86
CA MET A 318 17.20 -15.19 8.73
C MET A 318 18.11 -13.94 8.75
N SER A 319 17.55 -12.77 9.06
CA SER A 319 18.30 -11.51 9.18
C SER A 319 19.25 -11.45 10.39
N ARG A 320 18.93 -12.19 11.48
CA ARG A 320 19.72 -12.18 12.73
C ARG A 320 20.94 -13.08 12.67
N ILE A 321 20.93 -14.14 11.87
CA ILE A 321 22.07 -15.05 11.73
C ILE A 321 23.18 -14.32 10.95
N ASN A 322 24.05 -13.62 11.68
CA ASN A 322 25.25 -13.00 11.12
C ASN A 322 26.29 -14.08 10.84
N TRP A 323 26.88 -14.01 9.66
CA TRP A 323 28.15 -14.62 9.32
C TRP A 323 29.18 -14.18 10.37
N ARG A 324 29.60 -15.05 11.29
CA ARG A 324 30.90 -14.85 11.92
C ARG A 324 31.91 -15.40 10.92
N PRO A 325 32.78 -14.59 10.31
CA PRO A 325 33.98 -15.17 9.74
C PRO A 325 34.70 -15.91 10.88
N PRO A 326 35.24 -17.11 10.66
CA PRO A 326 36.11 -17.72 11.66
C PRO A 326 37.21 -16.70 11.99
N ARG A 327 37.38 -16.39 13.28
CA ARG A 327 38.49 -15.58 13.74
C ARG A 327 39.77 -16.26 13.30
N PHE A 328 40.41 -15.75 12.25
CA PHE A 328 41.82 -16.03 12.02
C PHE A 328 42.58 -15.49 13.21
N GLY A 329 43.19 -16.38 13.99
CA GLY A 329 44.12 -16.03 15.05
C GLY A 329 45.35 -15.39 14.42
N HIS A 330 45.32 -14.06 14.30
CA HIS A 330 46.54 -13.30 14.07
C HIS A 330 47.31 -13.31 15.39
N GLY A 331 48.36 -14.14 15.46
CA GLY A 331 49.29 -14.13 16.57
C GLY A 331 50.01 -12.79 16.64
N SER A 332 49.43 -11.85 17.39
CA SER A 332 50.14 -10.66 17.84
C SER A 332 51.15 -11.09 18.90
N ASN A 333 52.40 -11.31 18.49
CA ASN A 333 53.53 -11.30 19.41
C ASN A 333 53.66 -9.88 19.99
N TRP A 334 53.13 -9.70 21.19
CA TRP A 334 53.33 -8.51 22.00
C TRP A 334 53.97 -8.92 23.32
N PHE A 335 55.29 -9.11 23.29
CA PHE A 335 56.18 -8.77 24.40
C PHE A 335 57.56 -8.49 23.81
N GLY A 336 57.99 -7.24 23.91
CA GLY A 336 59.31 -6.81 23.46
C GLY A 336 60.41 -7.20 24.43
N SER A 337 61.61 -7.43 23.89
CA SER A 337 62.84 -7.02 24.56
C SER A 337 64.00 -6.96 23.57
N LYS A 338 64.75 -5.85 23.63
CA LYS A 338 65.99 -5.59 22.90
C LYS A 338 67.13 -6.49 23.39
N LYS A 339 67.90 -7.09 22.47
CA LYS A 339 69.38 -7.25 22.53
C LYS A 339 69.86 -7.85 21.21
N SER A 340 70.51 -7.05 20.38
CA SER A 340 71.97 -6.91 20.24
C SER A 340 72.68 -8.14 19.68
N HIS A 341 73.33 -7.87 18.56
CA HIS A 341 74.31 -8.66 17.81
C HIS A 341 75.46 -9.18 18.69
N ASN A 342 76.14 -10.22 18.17
CA ASN A 342 77.22 -11.04 18.75
C ASN A 342 76.75 -12.22 19.62
N ASP A 343 76.61 -13.39 19.00
CA ASP A 343 77.38 -14.57 19.39
C ASP A 343 77.26 -15.64 18.28
N GLU A 344 78.33 -15.68 17.50
CA GLU A 344 78.70 -16.75 16.59
C GLU A 344 79.16 -17.97 17.40
N LEU A 345 78.97 -19.17 16.84
CA LEU A 345 79.70 -20.40 17.14
C LEU A 345 79.44 -21.09 18.50
N LYS A 346 78.49 -22.04 18.48
CA LYS A 346 78.77 -23.44 18.90
C LYS A 346 77.61 -24.38 18.58
N ALA A 347 77.99 -25.58 18.15
CA ALA A 347 77.20 -26.81 18.01
C ALA A 347 76.58 -27.10 16.62
N LEU A 348 77.47 -27.41 15.68
CA LEU A 348 77.28 -28.51 14.74
C LEU A 348 77.15 -29.82 15.53
N GLY A 349 76.13 -30.62 15.22
CA GLY A 349 76.00 -31.97 15.77
C GLY A 349 74.68 -32.66 15.44
N ASN A 350 74.72 -33.48 14.39
CA ASN A 350 73.89 -34.67 14.16
C ASN A 350 72.54 -34.51 13.44
N MET A 351 72.67 -34.84 12.15
CA MET A 351 71.76 -35.55 11.27
C MET A 351 70.84 -36.56 11.98
N GLU A 352 69.53 -36.38 11.88
CA GLU A 352 68.57 -37.49 11.81
C GLU A 352 67.28 -37.08 11.10
N THR A 353 67.03 -37.78 9.99
CA THR A 353 65.88 -37.67 9.11
C THR A 353 64.62 -38.10 9.86
N THR A 354 63.82 -37.15 10.32
CA THR A 354 62.45 -37.44 10.79
C THR A 354 61.43 -36.58 10.05
N GLN A 355 60.69 -37.29 9.21
CA GLN A 355 59.48 -36.95 8.49
C GLN A 355 58.49 -36.14 9.36
N SER A 356 58.43 -34.81 9.19
CA SER A 356 57.37 -33.96 9.74
C SER A 356 56.37 -33.60 8.64
N ARG A 357 55.35 -34.46 8.54
CA ARG A 357 54.11 -34.26 7.80
C ARG A 357 53.53 -32.91 8.23
N SER A 358 53.54 -31.91 7.35
CA SER A 358 52.77 -30.69 7.56
C SER A 358 51.29 -31.08 7.63
N ILE A 359 50.73 -31.05 8.84
CA ILE A 359 49.28 -31.10 9.01
C ILE A 359 48.78 -29.75 8.50
N SER A 360 48.41 -29.69 7.23
CA SER A 360 47.50 -28.68 6.73
C SER A 360 46.21 -28.84 7.50
N VAL A 361 45.93 -27.91 8.42
CA VAL A 361 44.60 -27.77 8.99
C VAL A 361 43.69 -27.44 7.81
N PRO A 362 42.69 -28.27 7.46
CA PRO A 362 41.80 -27.96 6.35
C PRO A 362 41.05 -26.67 6.69
N SER A 363 41.23 -25.65 5.85
CA SER A 363 40.35 -24.49 5.84
C SER A 363 38.91 -24.98 5.66
N PRO A 364 37.93 -24.47 6.43
CA PRO A 364 36.54 -24.83 6.20
C PRO A 364 36.18 -24.44 4.76
N PRO A 365 35.45 -25.32 4.05
CA PRO A 365 35.05 -25.07 2.68
C PRO A 365 34.27 -23.75 2.57
N PRO A 366 34.46 -22.98 1.48
CA PRO A 366 33.71 -21.77 1.24
C PRO A 366 32.21 -22.05 1.18
N GLU A 367 31.39 -21.15 1.74
CA GLU A 367 29.93 -21.23 1.60
C GLU A 367 29.52 -20.76 0.20
N LEU A 368 28.46 -21.37 -0.36
CA LEU A 368 27.93 -20.98 -1.66
C LEU A 368 27.49 -19.49 -1.61
N PRO A 369 28.01 -18.61 -2.50
CA PRO A 369 27.61 -17.22 -2.52
C PRO A 369 26.12 -17.13 -2.88
N VAL A 370 25.36 -16.36 -2.09
CA VAL A 370 23.95 -16.09 -2.37
C VAL A 370 23.89 -14.98 -3.42
N PRO A 371 23.19 -15.19 -4.56
CA PRO A 371 23.02 -14.16 -5.56
C PRO A 371 22.28 -12.95 -4.97
N GLU A 372 22.68 -11.74 -5.34
CA GLU A 372 21.88 -10.54 -5.12
C GLU A 372 21.29 -10.11 -6.47
N SER A 373 19.96 -9.94 -6.53
CA SER A 373 19.31 -9.41 -7.74
C SER A 373 19.39 -7.88 -7.77
N ASP A 374 19.27 -7.29 -8.95
CA ASP A 374 19.21 -5.83 -9.13
C ASP A 374 17.90 -5.19 -8.59
N VAL A 375 16.95 -6.01 -8.12
CA VAL A 375 15.69 -5.52 -7.53
C VAL A 375 15.96 -5.03 -6.12
N THR A 376 15.83 -3.72 -5.91
CA THR A 376 16.01 -3.12 -4.58
C THR A 376 14.67 -3.02 -3.83
N LEU A 377 14.68 -3.30 -2.53
CA LEU A 377 13.50 -3.10 -1.67
C LEU A 377 13.04 -1.64 -1.66
N SER A 378 13.98 -0.70 -1.79
CA SER A 378 13.69 0.73 -1.78
C SER A 378 12.81 1.14 -2.94
N SER A 379 13.20 0.78 -4.17
CA SER A 379 12.42 1.09 -5.37
C SER A 379 11.01 0.48 -5.33
N ARG A 380 10.85 -0.72 -4.78
CA ARG A 380 9.55 -1.39 -4.64
C ARG A 380 8.63 -0.68 -3.65
N LEU A 381 9.17 -0.26 -2.49
CA LEU A 381 8.38 0.47 -1.49
C LEU A 381 8.03 1.88 -1.95
N GLU A 382 8.94 2.55 -2.67
CA GLU A 382 8.65 3.84 -3.32
C GLU A 382 7.54 3.70 -4.36
N ALA A 383 7.65 2.74 -5.28
CA ALA A 383 6.65 2.49 -6.31
C ALA A 383 5.26 2.26 -5.71
N ILE A 384 5.14 1.44 -4.66
CA ILE A 384 3.85 1.21 -3.99
C ILE A 384 3.31 2.44 -3.29
N THR A 385 4.17 3.20 -2.63
CA THR A 385 3.77 4.44 -1.97
C THR A 385 3.21 5.41 -3.01
N THR A 386 3.89 5.54 -4.16
CA THR A 386 3.44 6.36 -5.29
C THR A 386 2.13 5.86 -5.89
N ILE A 387 1.96 4.54 -6.07
CA ILE A 387 0.71 3.97 -6.60
C ILE A 387 -0.45 4.21 -5.61
N ILE A 388 -0.25 3.99 -4.30
CA ILE A 388 -1.27 4.27 -3.28
C ILE A 388 -1.66 5.74 -3.29
N LEU A 389 -0.68 6.64 -3.32
CA LEU A 389 -0.93 8.08 -3.44
C LEU A 389 -1.70 8.40 -4.72
N GLY A 390 -1.28 7.83 -5.86
CA GLY A 390 -1.95 8.01 -7.15
C GLY A 390 -3.40 7.53 -7.15
N GLU A 391 -3.66 6.32 -6.66
CA GLU A 391 -5.01 5.74 -6.53
C GLU A 391 -5.87 6.53 -5.53
N GLY A 392 -5.30 6.94 -4.39
CA GLY A 392 -5.99 7.77 -3.42
C GLY A 392 -6.34 9.14 -3.96
N ILE A 393 -5.40 9.81 -4.64
CA ILE A 393 -5.64 11.07 -5.33
C ILE A 393 -6.66 10.85 -6.44
N ASN A 394 -6.64 9.74 -7.17
CA ASN A 394 -7.64 9.42 -8.20
C ASN A 394 -9.03 9.19 -7.57
N SER A 395 -9.13 8.56 -6.41
CA SER A 395 -10.39 8.43 -5.67
C SER A 395 -10.89 9.78 -5.14
N ILE A 396 -9.99 10.64 -4.67
CA ILE A 396 -10.31 12.02 -4.28
C ILE A 396 -10.73 12.79 -5.53
N ALA A 397 -10.02 12.65 -6.65
CA ALA A 397 -10.33 13.29 -7.92
C ALA A 397 -11.64 12.79 -8.51
N GLY A 398 -12.00 11.51 -8.35
CA GLY A 398 -13.30 10.96 -8.71
C GLY A 398 -14.42 11.51 -7.84
N THR A 399 -14.17 11.65 -6.53
CA THR A 399 -15.10 12.32 -5.61
C THR A 399 -15.24 13.81 -5.96
N LEU A 400 -14.11 14.47 -6.24
CA LEU A 400 -14.04 15.84 -6.72
C LEU A 400 -14.68 15.96 -8.10
N TYR A 401 -14.61 14.98 -8.99
CA TYR A 401 -15.26 14.97 -10.30
C TYR A 401 -16.77 14.85 -10.17
N SER A 402 -17.26 14.05 -9.22
CA SER A 402 -18.67 14.06 -8.79
C SER A 402 -19.09 15.41 -8.20
N ILE A 403 -18.17 16.16 -7.58
CA ILE A 403 -18.39 17.52 -7.05
C ILE A 403 -18.18 18.62 -8.14
N ILE A 404 -17.34 18.37 -9.15
CA ILE A 404 -16.85 19.27 -10.23
C ILE A 404 -17.59 18.98 -11.56
N ALA A 405 -18.73 18.27 -11.53
CA ALA A 405 -19.72 18.37 -12.61
C ALA A 405 -20.33 19.81 -12.73
N ALA A 406 -19.80 20.79 -12.00
CA ALA A 406 -19.76 22.22 -12.35
C ALA A 406 -18.34 22.63 -12.80
N PRO A 407 -18.18 23.44 -13.86
CA PRO A 407 -17.06 23.36 -14.81
C PRO A 407 -15.72 23.95 -14.32
N GLY A 408 -14.61 23.24 -14.61
CA GLY A 408 -13.32 23.80 -15.04
C GLY A 408 -12.17 23.93 -14.02
N LEU A 409 -11.13 23.11 -14.15
CA LEU A 409 -9.69 23.47 -14.28
C LEU A 409 -8.79 22.20 -14.19
N GLU A 410 -7.73 22.14 -15.00
CA GLU A 410 -6.79 21.01 -15.14
C GLU A 410 -5.35 21.33 -14.69
N ASN A 411 -4.64 20.23 -14.30
CA ASN A 411 -3.20 19.92 -14.36
C ASN A 411 -2.36 19.91 -13.05
N PRO A 412 -1.70 18.76 -12.71
CA PRO A 412 -0.70 18.67 -11.64
C PRO A 412 0.74 18.43 -12.16
N ILE A 413 1.73 18.77 -11.33
CA ILE A 413 3.18 18.48 -11.52
C ILE A 413 3.70 17.88 -10.20
N GLY A 414 4.47 16.79 -10.27
CA GLY A 414 5.16 16.18 -9.12
C GLY A 414 6.66 16.00 -9.37
N PRO A 415 7.53 16.19 -8.35
CA PRO A 415 8.98 15.99 -8.49
C PRO A 415 9.45 14.63 -7.92
N SER A 416 10.47 14.04 -8.56
CA SER A 416 11.15 12.81 -8.14
C SER A 416 12.46 13.12 -7.41
N SER A 417 12.70 12.52 -6.24
CA SER A 417 13.97 12.65 -5.50
C SER A 417 14.86 11.42 -5.69
N GLY A 418 16.12 11.64 -6.11
CA GLY A 418 17.12 10.60 -6.35
C GLY A 418 17.56 9.83 -5.09
N HIS A 419 17.91 8.55 -5.27
CA HIS A 419 18.31 7.63 -4.21
C HIS A 419 19.76 7.16 -4.36
N THR A 420 20.45 7.04 -3.22
CA THR A 420 21.76 6.38 -3.11
C THR A 420 21.62 5.09 -2.34
N ASP A 421 22.15 4.00 -2.92
CA ASP A 421 22.02 2.63 -2.43
C ASP A 421 22.95 2.35 -1.22
N ILE A 422 22.40 1.75 -0.15
CA ILE A 422 23.11 1.54 1.12
C ILE A 422 23.53 0.07 1.26
N LYS A 423 24.83 -0.16 1.12
CA LYS A 423 25.55 -1.44 1.17
C LYS A 423 25.71 -2.11 2.56
N ASP A 424 24.92 -1.84 3.61
CA ASP A 424 25.14 -2.55 4.89
C ASP A 424 23.90 -2.98 5.71
N LYS A 425 23.88 -4.31 5.95
CA LYS A 425 23.11 -5.18 6.87
C LYS A 425 21.60 -5.33 6.65
N ALA A 426 21.23 -6.49 6.08
CA ALA A 426 19.90 -7.10 5.99
C ALA A 426 18.94 -6.91 7.19
N ARG A 427 19.46 -6.68 8.40
CA ARG A 427 18.66 -6.34 9.59
C ARG A 427 17.92 -5.00 9.43
N ARG A 428 18.60 -3.98 8.90
CA ARG A 428 17.98 -2.67 8.67
C ARG A 428 16.89 -2.77 7.62
N LYS A 429 17.10 -3.56 6.56
CA LYS A 429 16.09 -3.81 5.51
C LYS A 429 14.78 -4.37 6.10
N VAL A 430 14.85 -5.31 7.05
CA VAL A 430 13.64 -5.88 7.69
C VAL A 430 12.94 -4.87 8.62
N TYR A 431 13.69 -4.13 9.45
CA TYR A 431 13.08 -3.11 10.31
C TYR A 431 12.45 -1.97 9.49
N TRP A 432 13.13 -1.56 8.43
CA TRP A 432 12.65 -0.56 7.49
C TRP A 432 11.36 -1.01 6.81
N LEU A 433 11.29 -2.26 6.35
CA LEU A 433 10.08 -2.89 5.82
C LEU A 433 8.94 -2.92 6.85
N LEU A 434 9.22 -3.31 8.10
CA LEU A 434 8.21 -3.38 9.15
C LEU A 434 7.66 -2.01 9.55
N LEU A 435 8.48 -0.95 9.49
CA LEU A 435 8.02 0.43 9.74
C LEU A 435 7.25 1.01 8.55
N HIS A 436 7.45 0.51 7.33
CA HIS A 436 6.65 0.90 6.16
C HIS A 436 5.20 0.43 6.26
N LEU A 437 4.92 -0.71 6.90
CA LEU A 437 3.56 -1.21 7.08
C LEU A 437 2.62 -0.20 7.77
N PRO A 438 2.90 0.28 9.01
CA PRO A 438 2.04 1.27 9.65
C PRO A 438 2.02 2.60 8.89
N PHE A 439 3.11 2.97 8.21
CA PHE A 439 3.17 4.18 7.40
C PHE A 439 2.19 4.13 6.21
N LEU A 440 2.22 3.04 5.43
CA LEU A 440 1.29 2.84 4.31
C LEU A 440 -0.16 2.78 4.80
N LEU A 441 -0.43 2.11 5.91
CA LEU A 441 -1.76 2.07 6.52
C LEU A 441 -2.25 3.48 6.89
N CYS A 442 -1.41 4.29 7.53
CA CYS A 442 -1.76 5.67 7.89
C CYS A 442 -2.03 6.53 6.66
N ILE A 443 -1.27 6.37 5.57
CA ILE A 443 -1.51 7.08 4.30
C ILE A 443 -2.89 6.71 3.75
N VAL A 444 -3.21 5.42 3.64
CA VAL A 444 -4.49 4.96 3.10
C VAL A 444 -5.66 5.48 3.94
N LEU A 445 -5.56 5.37 5.27
CA LEU A 445 -6.59 5.88 6.18
C LEU A 445 -6.69 7.42 6.12
N LEU A 446 -5.57 8.13 5.97
CA LEU A 446 -5.58 9.59 5.81
C LEU A 446 -6.31 9.98 4.52
N LEU A 447 -6.02 9.32 3.40
CA LEU A 447 -6.66 9.59 2.11
C LEU A 447 -8.17 9.35 2.18
N GLN A 448 -8.59 8.27 2.85
CA GLN A 448 -10.02 8.02 3.13
C GLN A 448 -10.62 9.13 4.01
N GLY A 449 -9.91 9.53 5.06
CA GLY A 449 -10.34 10.64 5.92
C GLY A 449 -10.49 11.95 5.14
N VAL A 450 -9.54 12.28 4.27
CA VAL A 450 -9.60 13.46 3.39
C VAL A 450 -10.82 13.41 2.47
N LYS A 451 -11.09 12.26 1.84
CA LYS A 451 -12.30 12.04 1.03
C LYS A 451 -13.57 12.31 1.85
N ASN A 452 -13.69 11.70 3.03
CA ASN A 452 -14.84 11.87 3.92
C ASN A 452 -15.00 13.33 4.36
N GLN A 453 -13.89 14.03 4.63
CA GLN A 453 -13.91 15.45 4.99
C GLN A 453 -14.39 16.33 3.84
N PHE A 454 -14.02 16.04 2.59
CA PHE A 454 -14.54 16.73 1.41
C PHE A 454 -16.04 16.51 1.22
N LEU A 455 -16.51 15.28 1.41
CA LEU A 455 -17.94 14.96 1.34
C LEU A 455 -18.72 15.69 2.44
N LEU A 456 -18.23 15.66 3.68
CA LEU A 456 -18.83 16.37 4.81
C LEU A 456 -18.88 17.88 4.58
N THR A 457 -17.77 18.47 4.12
CA THR A 457 -17.67 19.91 3.84
C THR A 457 -18.62 20.32 2.71
N SER A 458 -18.68 19.53 1.64
CA SER A 458 -19.62 19.73 0.53
C SER A 458 -21.07 19.62 0.99
N PHE A 459 -21.38 18.63 1.83
CA PHE A 459 -22.71 18.45 2.41
C PHE A 459 -23.10 19.66 3.26
N LEU A 460 -22.24 20.08 4.20
CA LEU A 460 -22.51 21.22 5.09
C LEU A 460 -22.64 22.55 4.34
N SER A 461 -21.86 22.74 3.28
CA SER A 461 -21.98 23.90 2.41
C SER A 461 -23.31 23.90 1.65
N THR A 462 -23.68 22.74 1.10
CA THR A 462 -24.94 22.55 0.36
C THR A 462 -26.15 22.69 1.28
N SER A 463 -26.11 22.13 2.49
CA SER A 463 -27.21 22.22 3.46
C SER A 463 -27.50 23.66 3.89
N ARG A 464 -26.46 24.48 4.12
CA ARG A 464 -26.62 25.92 4.40
C ARG A 464 -27.19 26.70 3.23
N LYS A 465 -26.90 26.29 1.99
CA LYS A 465 -27.50 26.90 0.80
C LYS A 465 -28.99 26.54 0.70
N ILE A 466 -29.33 25.29 0.93
CA ILE A 466 -30.72 24.81 0.92
C ILE A 466 -31.56 25.45 2.00
N ALA A 467 -31.03 25.57 3.22
CA ALA A 467 -31.76 26.24 4.30
C ALA A 467 -32.16 27.67 3.89
N ARG A 468 -31.25 28.43 3.27
CA ARG A 468 -31.54 29.78 2.75
C ARG A 468 -32.51 29.77 1.57
N ASP A 469 -32.38 28.80 0.65
CA ASP A 469 -33.29 28.69 -0.49
C ASP A 469 -34.71 28.31 -0.04
N LEU A 470 -34.84 27.44 0.97
CA LEU A 470 -36.12 27.04 1.55
C LEU A 470 -36.76 28.17 2.37
N GLU A 471 -35.98 29.00 3.06
CA GLU A 471 -36.49 30.20 3.72
C GLU A 471 -37.13 31.17 2.71
N ASN A 472 -36.51 31.35 1.53
CA ASN A 472 -37.10 32.12 0.43
C ASN A 472 -38.36 31.47 -0.16
N VAL A 473 -38.47 30.14 -0.12
CA VAL A 473 -39.67 29.41 -0.55
C VAL A 473 -40.80 29.65 0.43
N ASP A 474 -40.52 29.59 1.73
CA ASP A 474 -41.51 29.85 2.79
C ASP A 474 -42.10 31.25 2.68
N GLU A 475 -41.25 32.27 2.52
CA GLU A 475 -41.70 33.66 2.36
C GLU A 475 -42.66 33.79 1.15
N ARG A 476 -42.34 33.18 0.01
CA ARG A 476 -43.21 33.20 -1.18
C ARG A 476 -44.52 32.46 -0.99
N VAL A 477 -44.48 31.30 -0.34
CA VAL A 477 -45.68 30.49 -0.08
C VAL A 477 -46.60 31.25 0.89
N LEU A 478 -46.04 31.93 1.89
CA LEU A 478 -46.77 32.78 2.82
C LEU A 478 -47.41 34.00 2.14
N GLU A 479 -46.70 34.65 1.22
CA GLU A 479 -47.19 35.82 0.49
C GLU A 479 -48.25 35.47 -0.57
N THR A 480 -48.13 34.31 -1.21
CA THR A 480 -48.85 33.99 -2.47
C THR A 480 -49.84 32.83 -2.32
N TRP A 481 -50.16 32.41 -1.09
CA TRP A 481 -51.06 31.28 -0.86
C TRP A 481 -52.37 31.42 -1.64
N SER A 482 -52.54 30.61 -2.67
CA SER A 482 -53.65 30.68 -3.61
C SER A 482 -53.86 29.31 -4.27
N PRO A 483 -55.06 29.00 -4.79
CA PRO A 483 -55.33 27.72 -5.44
C PRO A 483 -54.52 27.53 -6.74
N TYR A 484 -53.89 28.60 -7.25
CA TYR A 484 -53.04 28.58 -8.43
C TYR A 484 -51.56 28.32 -8.13
N LEU A 485 -51.16 28.26 -6.84
CA LEU A 485 -49.78 28.05 -6.42
C LEU A 485 -49.17 26.72 -6.91
N GLY A 486 -50.01 25.70 -7.12
CA GLY A 486 -49.61 24.44 -7.74
C GLY A 486 -49.05 24.59 -9.17
N SER A 487 -49.32 25.71 -9.84
CA SER A 487 -48.85 26.04 -11.18
C SER A 487 -47.59 26.92 -11.20
N ASP A 488 -47.00 27.25 -10.04
CA ASP A 488 -45.81 28.10 -9.96
C ASP A 488 -44.58 27.38 -10.54
N HIS A 489 -44.21 27.76 -11.77
CA HIS A 489 -43.07 27.21 -12.48
C HIS A 489 -41.72 27.56 -11.86
N GLN A 490 -41.62 28.67 -11.11
CA GLN A 490 -40.38 29.08 -10.47
C GLN A 490 -40.11 28.22 -9.23
N LEU A 491 -41.12 28.04 -8.39
CA LEU A 491 -41.04 27.20 -7.19
C LEU A 491 -40.82 25.73 -7.55
N ALA A 492 -41.50 25.24 -8.60
CA ALA A 492 -41.24 23.93 -9.17
C ALA A 492 -39.79 23.78 -9.66
N ARG A 493 -39.25 24.81 -10.36
CA ARG A 493 -37.86 24.79 -10.84
C ARG A 493 -36.85 24.78 -9.70
N ASP A 494 -37.12 25.50 -8.62
CA ASP A 494 -36.23 25.58 -7.47
C ASP A 494 -36.19 24.27 -6.68
N LEU A 495 -37.34 23.62 -6.48
CA LEU A 495 -37.41 22.31 -5.79
C LEU A 495 -36.89 21.14 -6.64
N VAL A 496 -37.03 21.20 -7.97
CA VAL A 496 -36.50 20.15 -8.87
C VAL A 496 -34.98 20.07 -8.80
N LYS A 497 -34.27 21.18 -8.50
CA LYS A 497 -32.80 21.16 -8.27
C LYS A 497 -32.40 20.21 -7.13
N TYR A 498 -33.33 19.93 -6.23
CA TYR A 498 -33.15 19.07 -5.07
C TYR A 498 -33.84 17.70 -5.23
N ASN A 499 -34.23 17.35 -6.46
CA ASN A 499 -34.97 16.13 -6.78
C ASN A 499 -36.33 16.01 -6.08
N ILE A 500 -37.00 17.15 -5.85
CA ILE A 500 -38.30 17.22 -5.20
C ILE A 500 -39.37 17.68 -6.20
N SER A 501 -40.43 16.88 -6.30
CA SER A 501 -41.60 17.15 -7.14
C SER A 501 -42.56 18.12 -6.45
N TRP A 502 -42.59 19.38 -6.88
CA TRP A 502 -43.51 20.39 -6.34
C TRP A 502 -44.97 19.94 -6.43
N SER A 503 -45.37 19.23 -7.49
CA SER A 503 -46.76 18.77 -7.62
C SER A 503 -47.18 17.79 -6.53
N ASP A 504 -46.25 16.97 -6.04
CA ASP A 504 -46.54 15.99 -4.99
C ASP A 504 -46.51 16.66 -3.61
N GLU A 505 -45.53 17.53 -3.38
CA GLU A 505 -45.43 18.32 -2.14
C GLU A 505 -46.60 19.30 -1.99
N HIS A 506 -47.02 19.97 -3.06
CA HIS A 506 -48.19 20.85 -3.05
C HIS A 506 -49.48 20.09 -2.71
N LYS A 507 -49.66 18.87 -3.24
CA LYS A 507 -50.82 18.03 -2.87
C LYS A 507 -50.78 17.63 -1.41
N ALA A 508 -49.61 17.26 -0.89
CA ALA A 508 -49.43 16.92 0.52
C ALA A 508 -49.73 18.13 1.43
N LEU A 509 -49.20 19.30 1.08
CA LEU A 509 -49.43 20.56 1.78
C LEU A 509 -50.91 20.99 1.73
N ALA A 510 -51.54 20.95 0.56
CA ALA A 510 -52.96 21.26 0.39
C ALA A 510 -53.86 20.32 1.22
N LYS A 511 -53.50 19.04 1.32
CA LYS A 511 -54.20 18.06 2.17
C LYS A 511 -54.06 18.40 3.66
N LEU A 512 -52.89 18.86 4.11
CA LEU A 512 -52.67 19.28 5.50
C LEU A 512 -53.48 20.54 5.84
N ILE A 513 -53.46 21.54 4.96
CA ILE A 513 -54.16 22.82 5.16
C ILE A 513 -55.68 22.66 5.09
N SER A 514 -56.20 21.82 4.18
CA SER A 514 -57.64 21.57 4.06
C SER A 514 -58.24 20.82 5.25
N LYS A 515 -57.45 20.04 6.00
CA LYS A 515 -57.89 19.34 7.21
C LYS A 515 -58.42 20.29 8.29
N HIS A 516 -57.92 21.52 8.35
CA HIS A 516 -58.24 22.50 9.40
C HIS A 516 -59.13 23.65 8.91
N SER A 517 -59.57 23.67 7.64
CA SER A 517 -60.48 24.70 7.13
C SER A 517 -61.57 24.13 6.21
N PRO A 518 -62.73 23.74 6.77
CA PRO A 518 -63.85 23.18 6.00
C PRO A 518 -64.64 24.22 5.17
N GLN A 519 -64.40 25.53 5.31
CA GLN A 519 -65.26 26.58 4.75
C GLN A 519 -64.52 27.53 3.78
N GLY A 520 -64.34 27.04 2.54
CA GLY A 520 -64.66 27.73 1.27
C GLY A 520 -63.95 29.01 0.81
N ASN A 521 -63.40 29.86 1.68
CA ASN A 521 -62.82 31.15 1.26
C ASN A 521 -61.29 31.10 1.18
N ILE A 522 -60.78 30.61 0.04
CA ILE A 522 -59.34 30.40 -0.24
C ILE A 522 -58.58 31.73 -0.42
N SER A 523 -59.28 32.88 -0.49
CA SER A 523 -58.67 34.21 -0.70
C SER A 523 -58.33 34.98 0.57
N ALA A 524 -58.61 34.45 1.76
CA ALA A 524 -58.26 35.10 3.02
C ALA A 524 -56.80 34.78 3.44
N PRO A 525 -56.11 35.70 4.14
CA PRO A 525 -54.78 35.41 4.70
C PRO A 525 -54.83 34.17 5.60
N LEU A 526 -53.79 33.34 5.53
CA LEU A 526 -53.66 32.10 6.32
C LEU A 526 -53.91 32.37 7.81
N ASN A 527 -54.78 31.56 8.44
CA ASN A 527 -54.97 31.61 9.88
C ASN A 527 -53.73 31.06 10.62
N ASN A 528 -53.65 31.26 11.93
CA ASN A 528 -52.47 30.85 12.70
C ASN A 528 -52.23 29.32 12.67
N GLU A 529 -53.28 28.51 12.66
CA GLU A 529 -53.18 27.04 12.58
C GLU A 529 -52.63 26.59 11.21
N GLN A 530 -53.05 27.23 10.12
CA GLN A 530 -52.56 26.95 8.77
C GLN A 530 -51.11 27.40 8.59
N LYS A 531 -50.71 28.52 9.22
CA LYS A 531 -49.31 28.94 9.28
C LYS A 531 -48.46 27.90 10.02
N GLU A 532 -48.95 27.37 11.13
CA GLU A 532 -48.27 26.31 11.88
C GLU A 532 -48.08 25.03 11.03
N GLU A 533 -49.13 24.58 10.33
CA GLU A 533 -49.02 23.43 9.41
C GLU A 533 -48.03 23.68 8.26
N LEU A 534 -47.92 24.93 7.78
CA LEU A 534 -46.93 25.32 6.79
C LEU A 534 -45.49 25.20 7.35
N TYR A 535 -45.26 25.66 8.59
CA TYR A 535 -43.94 25.50 9.22
C TYR A 535 -43.59 24.04 9.50
N ILE A 536 -44.57 23.21 9.91
CA ILE A 536 -44.39 21.75 10.06
C ILE A 536 -43.99 21.13 8.72
N TRP A 537 -44.65 21.52 7.63
CA TRP A 537 -44.31 21.09 6.28
C TRP A 537 -42.89 21.52 5.88
N HIS A 538 -42.49 22.76 6.18
CA HIS A 538 -41.13 23.25 5.92
C HIS A 538 -40.07 22.36 6.56
N TRP A 539 -40.22 22.04 7.85
CA TRP A 539 -39.26 21.18 8.56
C TRP A 539 -39.15 19.79 7.94
N ARG A 540 -40.27 19.20 7.52
CA ARG A 540 -40.29 17.90 6.83
C ARG A 540 -39.62 17.97 5.47
N LEU A 541 -39.93 19.01 4.69
CA LEU A 541 -39.33 19.25 3.38
C LEU A 541 -37.82 19.43 3.49
N SER A 542 -37.36 20.21 4.47
CA SER A 542 -35.95 20.46 4.74
C SER A 542 -35.22 19.16 5.09
N LEU A 543 -35.77 18.35 6.02
CA LEU A 543 -35.17 17.06 6.39
C LEU A 543 -35.12 16.10 5.20
N LYS A 544 -36.22 16.01 4.44
CA LYS A 544 -36.31 15.18 3.22
C LYS A 544 -35.27 15.57 2.18
N THR A 545 -35.08 16.88 2.00
CA THR A 545 -34.06 17.43 1.11
C THR A 545 -32.65 17.05 1.58
N LEU A 546 -32.34 17.25 2.86
CA LEU A 546 -31.02 16.96 3.41
C LEU A 546 -30.70 15.46 3.41
N VAL A 547 -31.65 14.60 3.77
CA VAL A 547 -31.49 13.14 3.72
C VAL A 547 -31.29 12.67 2.29
N GLY A 548 -32.06 13.20 1.33
CA GLY A 548 -31.89 12.89 -0.09
C GLY A 548 -30.49 13.28 -0.60
N ILE A 549 -30.00 14.45 -0.22
CA ILE A 549 -28.68 14.94 -0.62
C ILE A 549 -27.56 14.18 0.08
N HIS A 550 -27.75 13.80 1.33
CA HIS A 550 -26.86 12.88 2.01
C HIS A 550 -26.72 11.58 1.20
N GLY A 551 -27.83 10.99 0.73
CA GLY A 551 -27.80 9.81 -0.14
C GLY A 551 -27.05 10.02 -1.45
N ILE A 552 -27.10 11.23 -2.03
CA ILE A 552 -26.35 11.58 -3.25
C ILE A 552 -24.85 11.65 -2.98
N PHE A 553 -24.42 12.31 -1.88
CA PHE A 553 -23.00 12.52 -1.58
C PHE A 553 -22.33 11.30 -0.96
N MET A 554 -23.01 10.61 -0.04
CA MET A 554 -22.45 9.53 0.77
C MET A 554 -22.79 8.14 0.21
N GLY A 555 -23.72 8.06 -0.76
CA GLY A 555 -24.28 6.82 -1.28
C GLY A 555 -25.61 6.46 -0.59
N ASN A 556 -26.40 5.59 -1.23
CA ASN A 556 -27.62 4.99 -0.66
C ASN A 556 -27.25 3.93 0.40
N ASN A 557 -26.47 4.34 1.38
CA ASN A 557 -26.00 3.48 2.44
C ASN A 557 -27.20 3.13 3.31
N LYS A 558 -27.25 1.89 3.81
CA LYS A 558 -28.32 1.47 4.71
C LYS A 558 -28.13 2.21 6.03
N MET A 559 -28.82 3.35 6.18
CA MET A 559 -29.01 3.97 7.49
C MET A 559 -29.49 2.92 8.48
N SER A 560 -29.01 2.97 9.72
CA SER A 560 -29.47 2.07 10.78
C SER A 560 -31.00 2.06 10.82
N ASN A 561 -31.62 0.89 11.03
CA ASN A 561 -33.07 0.76 11.06
C ASN A 561 -33.69 1.73 12.10
N ASP A 562 -33.05 1.95 13.26
CA ASP A 562 -33.48 2.96 14.25
C ASP A 562 -33.50 4.38 13.67
N LEU A 563 -32.49 4.73 12.88
CA LEU A 563 -32.42 6.05 12.26
C LEU A 563 -33.47 6.20 11.16
N GLN A 564 -33.68 5.15 10.35
CA GLN A 564 -34.71 5.15 9.32
C GLN A 564 -36.11 5.24 9.94
N ASP A 565 -36.37 4.52 11.04
CA ASP A 565 -37.63 4.57 11.78
C ASP A 565 -37.87 5.97 12.38
N ARG A 566 -36.84 6.62 12.93
CA ARG A 566 -36.93 8.02 13.40
C ARG A 566 -37.21 9.00 12.26
N ILE A 567 -36.57 8.82 11.11
CA ILE A 567 -36.81 9.65 9.91
C ILE A 567 -38.26 9.47 9.44
N ASN A 568 -38.74 8.22 9.38
CA ASN A 568 -40.10 7.92 8.98
C ASN A 568 -41.13 8.48 9.99
N ASP A 569 -40.89 8.32 11.30
CA ASP A 569 -41.74 8.93 12.34
C ASP A 569 -41.77 10.45 12.20
N TYR A 570 -40.64 11.11 11.90
CA TYR A 570 -40.61 12.55 11.67
C TYR A 570 -41.46 13.00 10.46
N TYR A 571 -41.54 12.17 9.42
CA TYR A 571 -42.38 12.44 8.24
C TYR A 571 -43.87 12.15 8.49
N ASP A 572 -44.19 11.08 9.20
CA ASP A 572 -45.57 10.64 9.39
C ASP A 572 -46.25 11.34 10.57
N ASN A 573 -45.54 11.47 11.69
CA ASN A 573 -46.03 12.07 12.93
C ASN A 573 -45.80 13.59 12.95
N THR A 574 -46.83 14.37 13.28
CA THR A 574 -46.71 15.85 13.32
C THR A 574 -46.10 16.35 14.62
N THR A 575 -46.02 15.50 15.65
CA THR A 575 -45.61 15.89 17.00
C THR A 575 -44.16 16.38 17.04
N ALA A 576 -43.22 15.66 16.43
CA ALA A 576 -41.80 16.02 16.46
C ALA A 576 -41.50 17.31 15.67
N PRO A 577 -41.94 17.48 14.40
CA PRO A 577 -41.74 18.75 13.69
C PRO A 577 -42.43 19.95 14.36
N ARG A 578 -43.59 19.73 14.98
CA ARG A 578 -44.29 20.77 15.74
C ARG A 578 -43.49 21.20 16.97
N ASN A 579 -42.94 20.24 17.73
CA ASN A 579 -42.08 20.54 18.86
C ASN A 579 -40.84 21.33 18.42
N ASP A 580 -40.25 20.96 17.28
CA ASP A 580 -39.09 21.65 16.73
C ASP A 580 -39.41 23.07 16.27
N HIS A 581 -40.61 23.32 15.74
CA HIS A 581 -41.08 24.67 15.40
C HIS A 581 -41.23 25.57 16.63
N TYR A 582 -41.72 25.03 17.76
CA TYR A 582 -41.88 25.78 19.01
C TYR A 582 -40.62 25.79 19.87
N ALA A 583 -39.56 25.09 19.46
CA ALA A 583 -38.31 25.10 20.18
C ALA A 583 -37.74 26.55 20.18
N PRO A 584 -37.20 27.01 21.32
CA PRO A 584 -36.50 28.29 21.35
C PRO A 584 -35.42 28.32 20.28
N SER A 585 -35.22 29.47 19.62
CA SER A 585 -34.13 29.66 18.65
C SER A 585 -32.74 29.37 19.22
N ASP A 586 -32.63 29.30 20.55
CA ASP A 586 -31.40 29.04 21.26
C ASP A 586 -31.19 27.54 21.54
N ALA A 587 -32.22 26.70 21.36
CA ALA A 587 -32.23 25.26 21.70
C ALA A 587 -32.02 24.33 20.49
N LEU A 588 -31.16 24.72 19.53
CA LEU A 588 -30.94 23.95 18.30
C LEU A 588 -30.56 22.48 18.54
N ALA A 589 -29.69 22.19 19.51
CA ALA A 589 -29.21 20.82 19.74
C ALA A 589 -30.31 19.91 20.31
N ASP A 590 -31.35 20.49 20.90
CA ASP A 590 -32.43 19.75 21.54
C ASP A 590 -33.56 19.39 20.57
N THR A 591 -33.53 19.89 19.33
CA THR A 591 -34.56 19.59 18.33
C THR A 591 -34.37 18.20 17.72
N ASN A 592 -35.48 17.52 17.40
CA ASN A 592 -35.45 16.20 16.79
C ASN A 592 -34.78 16.25 15.41
N TYR A 593 -35.00 17.34 14.68
CA TYR A 593 -34.38 17.63 13.39
C TYR A 593 -32.85 17.56 13.44
N TYR A 594 -32.21 18.29 14.35
CA TYR A 594 -30.74 18.32 14.44
C TYR A 594 -30.18 17.04 15.04
N GLN A 595 -30.91 16.34 15.91
CA GLN A 595 -30.51 15.02 16.40
C GLN A 595 -30.51 13.96 15.30
N ILE A 596 -31.54 13.95 14.44
CA ILE A 596 -31.59 13.07 13.26
C ILE A 596 -30.41 13.42 12.33
N LEU A 597 -30.21 14.69 12.03
CA LEU A 597 -29.14 15.13 11.13
C LEU A 597 -27.74 14.82 11.69
N GLU A 598 -27.54 14.97 13.00
CA GLU A 598 -26.29 14.61 13.67
C GLU A 598 -26.01 13.11 13.55
N LYS A 599 -27.00 12.26 13.81
CA LYS A 599 -26.87 10.82 13.60
C LYS A 599 -26.58 10.45 12.15
N VAL A 600 -27.21 11.13 11.18
CA VAL A 600 -26.94 10.94 9.75
C VAL A 600 -25.47 11.28 9.43
N LEU A 601 -24.90 12.30 10.07
CA LEU A 601 -23.53 12.76 9.82
C LEU A 601 -22.47 12.16 10.74
N GLU A 602 -22.86 11.36 11.73
CA GLU A 602 -22.01 10.88 12.82
C GLU A 602 -20.71 10.24 12.29
N HIS A 603 -20.82 9.39 11.28
CA HIS A 603 -19.67 8.69 10.68
C HIS A 603 -18.72 9.65 9.97
N SER A 604 -19.24 10.60 9.20
CA SER A 604 -18.44 11.59 8.50
C SER A 604 -17.67 12.49 9.47
N VAL A 605 -18.35 12.88 10.55
CA VAL A 605 -17.78 13.71 11.63
C VAL A 605 -16.75 12.94 12.45
N SER A 606 -17.01 11.66 12.73
CA SER A 606 -16.07 10.77 13.41
C SER A 606 -14.79 10.58 12.58
N SER A 607 -14.93 10.32 11.28
CA SER A 607 -13.81 10.23 10.34
C SER A 607 -12.97 11.51 10.34
N ALA A 608 -13.60 12.69 10.37
CA ALA A 608 -12.92 13.98 10.42
C ALA A 608 -12.01 14.14 11.66
N ARG A 609 -12.43 13.59 12.81
CA ARG A 609 -11.66 13.64 14.06
C ARG A 609 -10.36 12.85 13.98
N TYR A 610 -10.39 11.68 13.34
CA TYR A 610 -9.22 10.80 13.26
C TYR A 610 -8.15 11.31 12.29
N ILE A 611 -8.49 12.19 11.35
CA ILE A 611 -7.53 12.76 10.38
C ILE A 611 -6.32 13.38 11.07
N MET A 612 -6.51 14.07 12.21
CA MET A 612 -5.40 14.67 12.97
C MET A 612 -4.41 13.62 13.49
N VAL A 613 -4.93 12.53 14.04
CA VAL A 613 -4.11 11.41 14.54
C VAL A 613 -3.34 10.77 13.40
N LEU A 614 -4.00 10.58 12.26
CA LEU A 614 -3.39 9.95 11.08
C LEU A 614 -2.30 10.85 10.49
N ALA A 615 -2.55 12.15 10.35
CA ALA A 615 -1.55 13.12 9.89
C ALA A 615 -0.35 13.19 10.85
N ALA A 616 -0.59 13.25 12.16
CA ALA A 616 0.46 13.20 13.19
C ALA A 616 1.30 11.92 13.07
N SER A 617 0.63 10.78 12.92
CA SER A 617 1.27 9.47 12.82
C SER A 617 2.15 9.36 11.58
N ILE A 618 1.74 9.94 10.45
CA ILE A 618 2.55 9.97 9.22
C ILE A 618 3.87 10.70 9.44
N PHE A 619 3.86 11.89 10.05
CA PHE A 619 5.10 12.63 10.32
C PHE A 619 6.03 11.87 11.27
N ILE A 620 5.48 11.28 12.34
CA ILE A 620 6.24 10.48 13.30
C ILE A 620 6.85 9.24 12.62
N LEU A 621 6.06 8.55 11.79
CA LEU A 621 6.52 7.37 11.07
C LEU A 621 7.55 7.72 10.01
N LEU A 622 7.41 8.85 9.31
CA LEU A 622 8.40 9.31 8.33
C LEU A 622 9.74 9.64 9.00
N GLY A 623 9.72 10.33 10.15
CA GLY A 623 10.93 10.55 10.97
C GLY A 623 11.56 9.24 11.47
N ALA A 624 10.74 8.27 11.90
CA ALA A 624 11.22 6.95 12.30
C ALA A 624 11.81 6.14 11.12
N LEU A 625 11.21 6.25 9.93
CA LEU A 625 11.67 5.59 8.72
C LEU A 625 13.04 6.10 8.28
N GLU A 626 13.26 7.41 8.30
CA GLU A 626 14.57 7.98 7.98
C GLU A 626 15.65 7.58 8.99
N LEU A 627 15.29 7.56 10.29
CA LEU A 627 16.18 7.10 11.34
C LEU A 627 16.56 5.62 11.19
N ALA A 628 15.62 4.79 10.71
CA ALA A 628 15.85 3.38 10.44
C ALA A 628 16.68 3.16 9.16
N HIS A 629 16.46 3.99 8.13
CA HIS A 629 17.14 3.90 6.84
C HIS A 629 18.61 4.32 6.95
N SER A 630 18.88 5.51 7.47
CA SER A 630 20.25 6.02 7.61
C SER A 630 20.55 6.31 9.08
N LYS A 631 21.72 5.88 9.56
CA LYS A 631 22.20 6.41 10.83
C LYS A 631 22.54 7.87 10.54
N PRO A 632 21.93 8.87 11.21
CA PRO A 632 22.14 10.27 10.87
C PRO A 632 23.63 10.55 10.96
N ARG A 633 24.25 10.80 9.80
CA ARG A 633 25.68 11.14 9.71
C ARG A 633 25.89 12.64 9.75
N ASP A 634 24.86 13.39 9.39
CA ASP A 634 24.90 14.83 9.26
C ASP A 634 23.90 15.54 10.19
N ARG A 635 24.27 16.74 10.62
CA ARG A 635 23.45 17.62 11.46
C ARG A 635 22.16 18.02 10.74
N PHE A 636 22.20 18.18 9.42
CA PHE A 636 21.03 18.53 8.61
C PHE A 636 20.00 17.39 8.54
N GLN A 637 20.46 16.16 8.31
CA GLN A 637 19.60 14.96 8.39
C GLN A 637 18.98 14.81 9.79
N CYS A 638 19.75 15.09 10.84
CA CYS A 638 19.21 15.11 12.21
C CYS A 638 18.14 16.21 12.38
N GLY A 639 18.35 17.38 11.79
CA GLY A 639 17.39 18.49 11.76
C GLY A 639 16.06 18.10 11.11
N ALA A 640 16.09 17.49 9.91
CA ALA A 640 14.90 17.02 9.21
C ALA A 640 14.16 15.90 9.96
N ILE A 641 14.88 14.99 10.62
CA ILE A 641 14.24 13.96 11.46
C ILE A 641 13.54 14.63 12.66
N ILE A 642 14.20 15.58 13.33
CA ILE A 642 13.65 16.30 14.49
C ILE A 642 12.44 17.16 14.08
N SER A 643 12.48 17.84 12.93
CA SER A 643 11.36 18.66 12.45
C SER A 643 10.11 17.82 12.25
N ARG A 644 10.24 16.64 11.62
CA ARG A 644 9.11 15.72 11.44
C ARG A 644 8.53 15.21 12.75
N PHE A 645 9.36 14.84 13.74
CA PHE A 645 8.85 14.46 15.06
C PHE A 645 8.17 15.62 15.77
N LEU A 646 8.71 16.83 15.65
CA LEU A 646 8.13 18.04 16.23
C LEU A 646 6.78 18.38 15.59
N MET A 647 6.70 18.39 14.25
CA MET A 647 5.47 18.64 13.51
C MET A 647 4.42 17.57 13.84
N GLY A 648 4.80 16.29 13.86
CA GLY A 648 3.91 15.21 14.30
C GLY A 648 3.41 15.39 15.73
N SER A 649 4.25 15.86 16.65
CA SER A 649 3.86 16.15 18.04
C SER A 649 2.93 17.36 18.16
N ILE A 650 3.11 18.38 17.33
CA ILE A 650 2.21 19.54 17.23
C ILE A 650 0.82 19.08 16.75
N PHE A 651 0.76 18.26 15.70
CA PHE A 651 -0.51 17.68 15.23
C PHE A 651 -1.16 16.78 16.28
N LEU A 652 -0.37 15.98 17.00
CA LEU A 652 -0.90 15.18 18.08
C LEU A 652 -1.47 16.05 19.21
N SER A 653 -0.86 17.21 19.47
CA SER A 653 -1.36 18.18 20.45
C SER A 653 -2.68 18.83 20.03
N LEU A 654 -3.00 18.87 18.72
CA LEU A 654 -4.33 19.30 18.25
C LEU A 654 -5.45 18.37 18.72
N LEU A 655 -5.16 17.16 19.22
CA LEU A 655 -6.16 16.35 19.92
C LEU A 655 -6.73 17.03 21.16
N LEU A 656 -6.03 18.02 21.73
CA LEU A 656 -6.56 18.85 22.80
C LEU A 656 -7.78 19.68 22.34
N LEU A 657 -7.97 19.88 21.03
CA LEU A 657 -9.21 20.47 20.48
C LEU A 657 -10.43 19.58 20.71
N ASN A 658 -10.24 18.29 21.03
CA ASN A 658 -11.33 17.40 21.40
C ASN A 658 -11.81 17.65 22.83
N VAL A 659 -11.11 18.47 23.62
CA VAL A 659 -11.55 18.87 24.96
C VAL A 659 -12.67 19.90 24.83
N GLY A 660 -13.86 19.53 25.28
CA GLY A 660 -15.05 20.39 25.35
C GLY A 660 -16.16 19.65 26.07
N GLN A 661 -17.07 20.39 26.72
CA GLN A 661 -18.20 19.79 27.44
C GLN A 661 -19.22 19.20 26.47
N HIS A 662 -19.41 19.86 25.33
CA HIS A 662 -20.30 19.40 24.27
C HIS A 662 -19.50 18.71 23.14
N GLN A 663 -19.82 17.44 22.92
CA GLN A 663 -19.21 16.56 21.91
C GLN A 663 -20.10 16.41 20.66
N SER A 664 -20.88 17.44 20.33
CA SER A 664 -21.84 17.45 19.23
C SER A 664 -21.48 18.50 18.17
N LEU A 665 -21.94 18.28 16.93
CA LEU A 665 -21.75 19.24 15.84
C LEU A 665 -22.64 20.48 16.00
N TRP A 666 -23.85 20.29 16.55
CA TRP A 666 -24.81 21.34 16.84
C TRP A 666 -24.85 21.61 18.34
N VAL A 667 -24.77 22.88 18.73
CA VAL A 667 -24.83 23.32 20.13
C VAL A 667 -25.80 24.49 20.24
N ASN A 668 -26.47 24.58 21.38
CA ASN A 668 -27.39 25.65 21.71
C ASN A 668 -26.70 27.02 21.67
N LYS A 669 -27.42 28.04 21.17
CA LYS A 669 -26.89 29.40 21.02
C LYS A 669 -26.46 29.94 22.38
N GLY A 670 -25.25 30.51 22.45
CA GLY A 670 -24.66 30.99 23.70
C GLY A 670 -23.83 29.95 24.46
N LYS A 671 -23.90 28.66 24.11
CA LYS A 671 -23.02 27.59 24.61
C LYS A 671 -21.92 27.19 23.63
N GLU A 672 -21.76 27.92 22.53
CA GLU A 672 -20.75 27.66 21.50
C GLU A 672 -19.32 27.63 22.06
N ASN A 673 -19.03 28.42 23.10
CA ASN A 673 -17.72 28.44 23.76
C ASN A 673 -17.41 27.16 24.56
N GLU A 674 -18.42 26.35 24.87
CA GLU A 674 -18.29 25.06 25.60
C GLU A 674 -18.20 23.86 24.63
N GLN A 675 -18.39 24.11 23.33
CA GLN A 675 -18.24 23.11 22.27
C GLN A 675 -16.78 22.71 22.11
N ALA A 676 -16.53 21.42 21.87
CA ALA A 676 -15.18 20.96 21.56
C ALA A 676 -14.64 21.67 20.30
N GLY A 677 -13.44 22.24 20.41
CA GLY A 677 -12.80 23.02 19.35
C GLY A 677 -12.65 22.26 18.02
N VAL A 678 -12.64 20.93 18.05
CA VAL A 678 -12.60 20.09 16.84
C VAL A 678 -13.81 20.33 15.94
N PHE A 679 -15.00 20.58 16.50
CA PHE A 679 -16.20 20.87 15.70
C PHE A 679 -16.18 22.27 15.12
N LEU A 680 -15.67 23.24 15.87
CA LEU A 680 -15.44 24.61 15.36
C LEU A 680 -14.45 24.59 14.19
N TRP A 681 -13.41 23.75 14.29
CA TRP A 681 -12.44 23.57 13.22
C TRP A 681 -13.04 22.89 11.98
N ILE A 682 -13.88 21.86 12.16
CA ILE A 682 -14.64 21.21 11.09
C ILE A 682 -15.63 22.18 10.42
N SER A 683 -16.42 22.90 11.21
CA SER A 683 -17.46 23.80 10.72
C SER A 683 -16.91 25.03 9.99
N SER A 684 -15.69 25.45 10.36
CA SER A 684 -14.94 26.55 9.74
C SER A 684 -14.18 26.15 8.48
N TYR A 685 -14.26 24.88 8.05
CA TYR A 685 -13.59 24.36 6.85
C TYR A 685 -12.05 24.45 6.85
N TRP A 686 -11.44 24.55 8.03
CA TRP A 686 -9.98 24.70 8.19
C TRP A 686 -9.23 23.37 8.29
N VAL A 687 -9.92 22.23 8.32
CA VAL A 687 -9.32 20.90 8.45
C VAL A 687 -8.26 20.63 7.39
N LEU A 688 -8.64 20.70 6.12
CA LEU A 688 -7.73 20.42 5.01
C LEU A 688 -6.68 21.53 4.80
N PRO A 689 -7.02 22.83 4.87
CA PRO A 689 -6.03 23.90 4.78
C PRO A 689 -4.92 23.82 5.84
N THR A 690 -5.26 23.47 7.08
CA THR A 690 -4.24 23.36 8.15
C THR A 690 -3.29 22.19 7.93
N ILE A 691 -3.79 21.04 7.47
CA ILE A 691 -2.96 19.89 7.08
C ILE A 691 -2.06 20.25 5.91
N ALA A 692 -2.62 20.86 4.85
CA ALA A 692 -1.86 21.27 3.68
C ALA A 692 -0.76 22.28 4.02
N LEU A 693 -1.07 23.27 4.85
CA LEU A 693 -0.11 24.27 5.33
C LEU A 693 1.02 23.62 6.13
N ALA A 694 0.72 22.62 6.96
CA ALA A 694 1.75 21.89 7.69
C ALA A 694 2.68 21.08 6.79
N PHE A 695 2.15 20.32 5.83
CA PHE A 695 2.98 19.64 4.84
C PHE A 695 3.81 20.62 4.01
N GLY A 696 3.24 21.78 3.65
CA GLY A 696 3.96 22.85 2.96
C GLY A 696 5.10 23.45 3.79
N ILE A 697 4.87 23.72 5.07
CA ILE A 697 5.91 24.21 5.98
C ILE A 697 7.00 23.17 6.16
N GLU A 698 6.66 21.90 6.39
CA GLU A 698 7.64 20.82 6.54
C GLU A 698 8.51 20.71 5.28
N PHE A 699 7.89 20.73 4.10
CA PHE A 699 8.60 20.72 2.83
C PHE A 699 9.57 21.90 2.68
N LEU A 700 9.16 23.12 3.09
CA LEU A 700 10.03 24.29 3.06
C LEU A 700 11.20 24.16 4.05
N VAL A 701 10.96 23.63 5.25
CA VAL A 701 12.00 23.38 6.25
C VAL A 701 13.03 22.37 5.72
N GLU A 702 12.56 21.27 5.13
CA GLU A 702 13.42 20.26 4.52
C GLU A 702 14.24 20.84 3.35
N THR A 703 13.59 21.60 2.47
CA THR A 703 14.25 22.23 1.32
C THR A 703 15.31 23.23 1.76
N ALA A 704 15.02 24.06 2.76
CA ALA A 704 15.98 25.00 3.32
C ALA A 704 17.19 24.26 3.94
N SER A 705 16.93 23.20 4.71
CA SER A 705 17.99 22.39 5.31
C SER A 705 18.89 21.71 4.27
N ALA A 706 18.34 21.31 3.12
CA ALA A 706 19.09 20.75 2.00
C ALA A 706 19.88 21.82 1.24
N GLY A 707 19.31 23.02 1.05
CA GLY A 707 19.98 24.15 0.41
C GLY A 707 21.23 24.62 1.16
N ASP A 708 21.15 24.70 2.49
CA ASP A 708 22.29 25.05 3.34
C ASP A 708 23.40 23.99 3.31
N TYR A 709 23.04 22.71 3.17
CA TYR A 709 24.02 21.65 2.98
C TYR A 709 24.81 21.82 1.68
N ILE A 710 24.11 22.09 0.57
CA ILE A 710 24.73 22.28 -0.76
C ILE A 710 25.61 23.52 -0.76
N SER A 711 25.19 24.61 -0.12
CA SER A 711 26.00 25.85 -0.05
C SER A 711 27.28 25.64 0.77
N HIS A 712 27.20 24.96 1.92
CA HIS A 712 28.37 24.65 2.74
C HIS A 712 29.35 23.67 2.08
N THR A 713 28.86 22.63 1.40
CA THR A 713 29.72 21.69 0.66
C THR A 713 30.35 22.34 -0.56
N SER A 714 29.64 23.21 -1.26
CA SER A 714 30.19 23.97 -2.39
C SER A 714 31.27 24.96 -1.94
N LEU A 715 31.06 25.68 -0.83
CA LEU A 715 32.08 26.59 -0.28
C LEU A 715 33.34 25.85 0.17
N THR A 716 33.20 24.70 0.85
CA THR A 716 34.35 23.91 1.32
C THR A 716 35.15 23.32 0.16
N TRP A 717 34.48 22.82 -0.89
CA TRP A 717 35.15 22.35 -2.10
C TRP A 717 35.93 23.46 -2.83
N ILE A 718 35.36 24.67 -2.90
CA ILE A 718 36.05 25.82 -3.51
C ILE A 718 37.26 26.22 -2.67
N THR A 719 37.15 26.27 -1.34
CA THR A 719 38.31 26.60 -0.48
C THR A 719 39.42 25.56 -0.55
N ASP A 720 39.08 24.26 -0.59
CA ASP A 720 40.07 23.18 -0.67
C ASP A 720 40.72 23.12 -2.06
N SER A 721 39.97 23.38 -3.14
CA SER A 721 40.50 23.49 -4.51
C SER A 721 41.41 24.72 -4.68
N CYS A 722 41.09 25.84 -4.02
CA CYS A 722 41.95 27.02 -3.98
C CYS A 722 43.21 26.82 -3.12
N LEU A 723 43.15 26.01 -2.05
CA LEU A 723 44.31 25.67 -1.23
C LEU A 723 45.23 24.63 -1.91
N ALA A 724 44.66 23.71 -2.69
CA ALA A 724 45.43 22.71 -3.45
C ALA A 724 46.14 23.28 -4.69
N SER A 725 45.75 24.46 -5.16
CA SER A 725 46.35 25.17 -6.31
C SER A 725 47.39 26.23 -5.91
N GLY A 726 47.96 26.12 -4.71
CA GLY A 726 49.08 26.96 -4.27
C GLY A 726 50.32 26.81 -5.17
N PRO A 727 51.11 27.89 -5.38
CA PRO A 727 52.12 27.97 -6.43
C PRO A 727 53.25 26.96 -6.20
N GLY A 728 53.57 26.21 -7.26
CA GLY A 728 54.63 25.23 -7.28
C GLY A 728 55.92 25.74 -6.64
N LYS A 729 56.40 25.01 -5.64
CA LYS A 729 57.75 25.14 -5.10
C LYS A 729 58.74 24.96 -6.25
N ARG A 730 59.31 26.07 -6.74
CA ARG A 730 60.51 26.05 -7.58
C ARG A 730 61.62 25.35 -6.78
N ALA A 731 62.15 24.27 -7.33
CA ALA A 731 63.38 23.65 -6.85
C ALA A 731 64.55 24.65 -6.99
N PRO A 732 65.46 24.73 -6.00
CA PRO A 732 66.69 25.49 -6.17
C PRO A 732 67.66 24.67 -7.02
N TYR A 733 68.27 25.32 -8.01
CA TYR A 733 69.47 24.82 -8.68
C TYR A 733 70.61 24.70 -7.66
N GLY A 734 71.23 23.53 -7.63
CA GLY A 734 72.46 23.18 -6.92
C GLY A 734 73.02 21.91 -7.53
#